data_AF-A0A644SL69-F1
#
_entry.id   AF-A0A644SL69-F1
#
_cell.length_a   1.000
_cell.length_b   1.000
_cell.length_c   1.000
_cell.angle_alpha   90.00
_cell.angle_beta   90.00
_cell.angle_gamma   90.00
#
_symmetry.space_group_name_H-M   'P 1'
#
loop_
_entity.id
_entity.type
_entity.pdbx_description
1 polymer ?
#
loop_
_entity_poly.entity_id
_entity_poly.type
_entity_poly.pdbx_seq_one_letter_code
_entity_poly.pdbx_strand_id
1 'polypeptide(L)'
;MKTNQPKTIYYNWKDKADFAYFAFYTSQALNNTSIILKNISEIIENKVDKTNDDNQLFSNAQVIKILESNNSVAQKSVINLLDSNLPFSVKSISDPFLVKNRLSYFLWLLKNFRNEYAHYHERELDSRTTLDREEDFKKRENLNKRFSKYDFADELLKLKKSAVEELEKRLKINNKELESDSVYKSFKNRFLKISSRQNFTEEDFIFFLCLFLSTKETMQLLNGIKGKKNTTTEEFQWIRRVFTIFNAKRFQNKIKSDNPKEAFILNIVNDLAKIPIHLKKYLTEEAKEKLIYTVQETEDEEGNILEQKSEAVTKHDKMFSYRCLQYLELFGFAKNINFNINLGKVFINKPYKKTIINDEYDRFLDKEIHTFGKLKDFDDSYFEGYIERKETENGVVTTFKQPLKFYSPKYHFSNNRIGIKLYNKNLKLELKEYDEDGKFVVINNQPDYFLSENAIPYFTYCMINFGEDKTLGVIKNFETNFKRFLNDVSIGKSIKVQEIEQNYSLKIGWIPSLIRDNLFHDNDKTFEDVVKEKINSLKEETQKLIENNNKKPEDRDRNIKFSFKKGDLATFVAKDIIYFMELKEEIVNGKKVVSKLSSIEYDVLQSKLAFYGKHEEDLKLLFKKWNLNERHPFLKDVSMEKVEDRRGFKRQIGIKKFFKNYIYQRKYWLNDLKLEINKENYHFVDDYKVCKNDTQIKAYASNLLNHTIYLPNDLFSDLILENSNFAVEKANTNFLISKNLEYFGNQWFYNKENYQQGLDTYQSHLRDKQIRKAITLDRLYWNMLKINTQIPEFSQIFEQNNLAAYNSEQTLLEKQIRMSSNFKLAKEDFRYLDFDRDFEIKIEGYRKIKDFGIFRHLIKDRRVPSILAFYTKYKKLGSINEEIIRNEILDFEYYKISILKRVLEIDKQIYNNLIGKNISIHEKFSENVNKLYLENQKLANKIIEIRNKLLHNKVPEINLENIQKTFSETLFLEMEKSCNELERLI
;
A
#
# COMPACT_ATOMS: atom_id res chain seq x y z
N MET A 1 38.77 -24.89 -13.72
CA MET A 1 38.60 -25.33 -15.13
C MET A 1 38.31 -24.11 -15.98
N LYS A 2 39.04 -23.94 -17.10
CA LYS A 2 38.95 -22.79 -18.01
C LYS A 2 37.55 -22.66 -18.63
N THR A 3 37.03 -21.43 -18.62
CA THR A 3 36.16 -20.79 -19.62
C THR A 3 35.31 -21.71 -20.50
N ASN A 4 34.09 -22.02 -20.05
CA ASN A 4 32.94 -22.12 -20.94
C ASN A 4 31.95 -21.07 -20.45
N GLN A 5 31.93 -19.90 -21.10
CA GLN A 5 30.78 -18.99 -20.98
C GLN A 5 29.53 -19.82 -21.31
N PRO A 6 28.46 -19.76 -20.50
CA PRO A 6 27.23 -20.48 -20.83
C PRO A 6 26.72 -19.91 -22.15
N LYS A 7 26.74 -20.72 -23.23
CA LYS A 7 26.03 -20.40 -24.47
C LYS A 7 24.64 -19.93 -24.09
N THR A 8 24.23 -18.74 -24.51
CA THR A 8 22.88 -18.23 -24.20
C THR A 8 21.84 -19.18 -24.79
N ILE A 9 21.22 -20.01 -23.94
CA ILE A 9 20.14 -20.93 -24.32
C ILE A 9 18.85 -20.09 -24.37
N TYR A 10 18.23 -20.03 -25.54
CA TYR A 10 16.91 -19.42 -25.71
C TYR A 10 15.84 -20.51 -25.72
N TYR A 11 14.76 -20.31 -24.96
CA TYR A 11 13.67 -21.27 -24.83
C TYR A 11 12.51 -20.92 -25.76
N ASN A 12 11.94 -21.92 -26.44
CA ASN A 12 10.80 -21.78 -27.34
C ASN A 12 9.57 -22.51 -26.79
N TRP A 13 8.45 -21.80 -26.62
CA TRP A 13 7.20 -22.34 -26.05
C TRP A 13 6.57 -23.48 -26.86
N LYS A 14 6.95 -23.65 -28.14
CA LYS A 14 6.50 -24.77 -28.98
C LYS A 14 7.43 -25.97 -28.93
N ASP A 15 8.69 -25.80 -28.52
CA ASP A 15 9.67 -26.88 -28.51
C ASP A 15 9.50 -27.74 -27.26
N LYS A 16 9.29 -29.05 -27.47
CA LYS A 16 9.12 -30.03 -26.38
C LYS A 16 10.33 -30.08 -25.45
N ALA A 17 11.53 -29.78 -25.97
CA ALA A 17 12.76 -29.76 -25.16
C ALA A 17 12.77 -28.66 -24.08
N ASP A 18 11.96 -27.62 -24.28
CA ASP A 18 11.93 -26.41 -23.46
C ASP A 18 10.70 -26.34 -22.53
N PHE A 19 9.83 -27.36 -22.52
CA PHE A 19 8.60 -27.35 -21.74
C PHE A 19 8.83 -27.22 -20.24
N ALA A 20 9.94 -27.79 -19.73
CA ALA A 20 10.33 -27.64 -18.33
C ALA A 20 10.44 -26.16 -17.91
N TYR A 21 10.95 -25.30 -18.80
CA TYR A 21 11.08 -23.87 -18.55
C TYR A 21 9.70 -23.20 -18.39
N PHE A 22 8.77 -23.47 -19.30
CA PHE A 22 7.42 -22.89 -19.25
C PHE A 22 6.53 -23.53 -18.18
N ALA A 23 6.72 -24.81 -17.88
CA ALA A 23 6.07 -25.52 -16.76
C ALA A 23 6.38 -24.87 -15.42
N PHE A 24 7.63 -24.42 -15.26
CA PHE A 24 8.04 -23.68 -14.08
C PHE A 24 7.30 -22.35 -13.95
N TYR A 25 7.35 -21.48 -14.97
CA TYR A 25 6.72 -20.16 -14.88
C TYR A 25 5.20 -20.21 -14.82
N THR A 26 4.55 -21.18 -15.48
CA THR A 26 3.10 -21.41 -15.35
C THR A 26 2.72 -21.87 -13.94
N SER A 27 3.50 -22.76 -13.33
CA SER A 27 3.29 -23.19 -11.93
C SER A 27 3.54 -22.06 -10.93
N GLN A 28 4.54 -21.22 -11.18
CA GLN A 28 4.84 -20.05 -10.36
C GLN A 28 3.72 -19.00 -10.43
N ALA A 29 3.22 -18.73 -11.64
CA ALA A 29 2.05 -17.89 -11.86
C ALA A 29 0.80 -18.41 -11.12
N LEU A 30 0.58 -19.72 -11.13
CA LEU A 30 -0.54 -20.35 -10.41
C LEU A 30 -0.40 -20.18 -8.89
N ASN A 31 0.78 -20.45 -8.34
CA ASN A 31 1.10 -20.29 -6.92
C ASN A 31 0.95 -18.82 -6.45
N ASN A 32 1.45 -17.86 -7.24
CA ASN A 32 1.29 -16.44 -6.97
C ASN A 32 -0.18 -16.06 -6.80
N THR A 33 -0.99 -16.54 -7.73
CA THR A 33 -2.40 -16.22 -7.79
C THR A 33 -3.16 -16.85 -6.64
N SER A 34 -2.87 -18.11 -6.31
CA SER A 34 -3.41 -18.82 -5.15
C SER A 34 -3.13 -18.07 -3.83
N ILE A 35 -1.89 -17.65 -3.60
CA ILE A 35 -1.51 -16.87 -2.41
C ILE A 35 -2.26 -15.53 -2.36
N ILE A 36 -2.37 -14.82 -3.48
CA ILE A 36 -3.07 -13.54 -3.55
C ILE A 36 -4.57 -13.72 -3.23
N LEU A 37 -5.23 -14.71 -3.83
CA LEU A 37 -6.66 -14.96 -3.61
C LEU A 37 -6.94 -15.41 -2.17
N LYS A 38 -6.07 -16.22 -1.57
CA LYS A 38 -6.16 -16.61 -0.17
C LYS A 38 -6.08 -15.39 0.76
N ASN A 39 -5.07 -14.54 0.57
CA ASN A 39 -4.90 -13.33 1.39
C ASN A 39 -6.08 -12.34 1.22
N ILE A 40 -6.64 -12.22 0.02
CA ILE A 40 -7.84 -11.39 -0.21
C ILE A 40 -9.03 -11.95 0.58
N SER A 41 -9.22 -13.27 0.57
CA SER A 41 -10.30 -13.95 1.30
C SER A 41 -10.15 -13.77 2.82
N GLU A 42 -8.92 -13.92 3.34
CA GLU A 42 -8.60 -13.66 4.75
C GLU A 42 -8.90 -12.22 5.18
N ILE A 43 -8.59 -11.23 4.34
CA ILE A 43 -8.84 -9.80 4.64
C ILE A 43 -10.33 -9.48 4.75
N ILE A 44 -11.17 -10.16 3.97
CA ILE A 44 -12.60 -9.86 3.84
C ILE A 44 -13.45 -10.62 4.87
N GLU A 45 -13.23 -11.91 5.07
CA GLU A 45 -14.08 -12.74 5.95
C GLU A 45 -13.41 -13.18 7.27
N ASN A 46 -12.11 -12.87 7.49
CA ASN A 46 -11.33 -13.41 8.62
C ASN A 46 -11.42 -14.95 8.74
N LYS A 47 -11.76 -15.66 7.66
CA LYS A 47 -11.81 -17.12 7.61
C LYS A 47 -10.58 -17.64 6.87
N VAL A 48 -9.86 -18.56 7.50
CA VAL A 48 -8.79 -19.31 6.84
C VAL A 48 -9.44 -20.37 5.97
N ASP A 49 -9.35 -20.23 4.64
CA ASP A 49 -9.63 -21.35 3.74
C ASP A 49 -8.62 -22.46 4.04
N LYS A 50 -9.10 -23.56 4.64
CA LYS A 50 -8.30 -24.72 5.05
C LYS A 50 -7.96 -25.67 3.90
N THR A 51 -8.34 -25.35 2.67
CA THR A 51 -8.13 -26.24 1.52
C THR A 51 -6.71 -26.08 0.96
N ASN A 52 -5.86 -27.09 1.15
CA ASN A 52 -4.51 -27.19 0.59
C ASN A 52 -4.48 -27.63 -0.88
N ASP A 53 -5.64 -27.84 -1.51
CA ASP A 53 -5.74 -28.47 -2.82
C ASP A 53 -5.95 -27.41 -3.93
N ASP A 54 -4.96 -27.25 -4.81
CA ASP A 54 -4.99 -26.30 -5.93
C ASP A 54 -6.22 -26.49 -6.83
N ASN A 55 -6.81 -27.69 -6.86
CA ASN A 55 -7.99 -28.02 -7.65
C ASN A 55 -9.30 -27.42 -7.12
N GLN A 56 -9.42 -27.17 -5.82
CA GLN A 56 -10.62 -26.58 -5.19
C GLN A 56 -10.50 -25.06 -4.99
N LEU A 57 -9.28 -24.53 -5.01
CA LEU A 57 -8.99 -23.11 -4.75
C LEU A 57 -9.56 -22.16 -5.82
N PHE A 58 -9.73 -22.62 -7.07
CA PHE A 58 -10.13 -21.75 -8.19
C PHE A 58 -11.63 -21.74 -8.51
N SER A 59 -12.34 -22.86 -8.32
CA SER A 59 -13.80 -22.94 -8.58
C SER A 59 -14.63 -22.52 -7.37
N ASN A 60 -14.09 -22.64 -6.15
CA ASN A 60 -14.78 -22.32 -4.89
C ASN A 60 -14.24 -21.09 -4.17
N ALA A 61 -13.30 -20.34 -4.79
CA ALA A 61 -12.71 -19.15 -4.20
C ALA A 61 -13.79 -18.21 -3.64
N GLN A 62 -13.71 -17.86 -2.36
CA GLN A 62 -14.65 -16.96 -1.72
C GLN A 62 -14.77 -15.62 -2.49
N VAL A 63 -13.65 -15.15 -3.06
CA VAL A 63 -13.59 -14.00 -3.97
C VAL A 63 -14.61 -14.11 -5.12
N ILE A 64 -14.73 -15.27 -5.76
CA ILE A 64 -15.66 -15.50 -6.87
C ILE A 64 -17.11 -15.46 -6.38
N LYS A 65 -17.40 -16.11 -5.24
CA LYS A 65 -18.74 -16.10 -4.60
C LYS A 65 -19.18 -14.69 -4.21
N ILE A 66 -18.25 -13.87 -3.68
CA ILE A 66 -18.53 -12.48 -3.31
C ILE A 66 -18.81 -11.64 -4.57
N LEU A 67 -18.09 -11.86 -5.67
CA LEU A 67 -18.36 -11.16 -6.93
C LEU A 67 -19.72 -11.54 -7.53
N GLU A 68 -20.20 -12.76 -7.28
CA GLU A 68 -21.56 -13.21 -7.65
C GLU A 68 -22.66 -12.69 -6.72
N SER A 69 -22.33 -12.42 -5.46
CA SER A 69 -23.30 -11.96 -4.45
C SER A 69 -23.92 -10.60 -4.82
N ASN A 70 -25.09 -10.28 -4.27
CA ASN A 70 -25.67 -8.93 -4.41
C ASN A 70 -25.04 -7.87 -3.48
N ASN A 71 -24.08 -8.27 -2.65
CA ASN A 71 -23.44 -7.38 -1.69
C ASN A 71 -22.47 -6.41 -2.40
N SER A 72 -22.98 -5.25 -2.81
CA SER A 72 -22.23 -4.21 -3.53
C SER A 72 -21.02 -3.67 -2.77
N VAL A 73 -21.06 -3.67 -1.43
CA VAL A 73 -19.97 -3.20 -0.57
C VAL A 73 -18.82 -4.20 -0.59
N ALA A 74 -19.12 -5.49 -0.42
CA ALA A 74 -18.13 -6.56 -0.50
C ALA A 74 -17.52 -6.66 -1.91
N GLN A 75 -18.35 -6.57 -2.96
CA GLN A 75 -17.89 -6.51 -4.36
C GLN A 75 -16.89 -5.38 -4.60
N LYS A 76 -17.18 -4.16 -4.12
CA LYS A 76 -16.28 -3.02 -4.26
C LYS A 76 -14.94 -3.27 -3.55
N SER A 77 -14.97 -3.84 -2.36
CA SER A 77 -13.75 -4.17 -1.60
C SER A 77 -12.89 -5.20 -2.32
N VAL A 78 -13.50 -6.28 -2.82
CA VAL A 78 -12.82 -7.28 -3.65
C VAL A 78 -12.20 -6.64 -4.89
N ILE A 79 -12.96 -5.82 -5.64
CA ILE A 79 -12.48 -5.19 -6.86
C ILE A 79 -11.29 -4.26 -6.59
N ASN A 80 -11.30 -3.52 -5.48
CA ASN A 80 -10.17 -2.67 -5.13
C ASN A 80 -8.90 -3.49 -4.81
N LEU A 81 -9.05 -4.60 -4.09
CA LEU A 81 -7.94 -5.51 -3.78
C LEU A 81 -7.43 -6.22 -5.04
N LEU A 82 -8.33 -6.58 -5.97
CA LEU A 82 -7.95 -7.12 -7.27
C LEU A 82 -7.24 -6.06 -8.14
N ASP A 83 -7.68 -4.80 -8.16
CA ASP A 83 -6.99 -3.71 -8.90
C ASP A 83 -5.57 -3.47 -8.34
N SER A 84 -5.35 -3.65 -7.03
CA SER A 84 -4.02 -3.51 -6.43
C SER A 84 -3.10 -4.70 -6.66
N ASN A 85 -3.62 -5.92 -6.63
CA ASN A 85 -2.81 -7.15 -6.62
C ASN A 85 -2.80 -7.90 -7.97
N LEU A 86 -3.89 -7.86 -8.74
CA LEU A 86 -4.07 -8.48 -10.07
C LEU A 86 -4.73 -7.47 -11.05
N PRO A 87 -4.02 -6.39 -11.43
CA PRO A 87 -4.64 -5.24 -12.11
C PRO A 87 -5.36 -5.56 -13.43
N PHE A 88 -4.91 -6.59 -14.16
CA PHE A 88 -5.51 -7.01 -15.43
C PHE A 88 -6.97 -7.49 -15.29
N SER A 89 -7.34 -8.02 -14.12
CA SER A 89 -8.69 -8.54 -13.88
C SER A 89 -9.76 -7.44 -13.90
N VAL A 90 -9.41 -6.24 -13.45
CA VAL A 90 -10.31 -5.09 -13.33
C VAL A 90 -10.15 -4.09 -14.48
N LYS A 91 -8.96 -4.00 -15.10
CA LYS A 91 -8.69 -2.97 -16.14
C LYS A 91 -9.76 -2.97 -17.23
N SER A 92 -10.31 -1.79 -17.55
CA SER A 92 -11.41 -1.54 -18.52
C SER A 92 -12.79 -2.10 -18.14
N ILE A 93 -12.90 -2.90 -17.09
CA ILE A 93 -14.17 -3.45 -16.59
C ILE A 93 -14.57 -2.71 -15.32
N SER A 94 -15.86 -2.41 -15.20
CA SER A 94 -16.42 -1.91 -13.93
C SER A 94 -17.51 -2.79 -13.36
N ASP A 95 -17.96 -3.82 -14.08
CA ASP A 95 -19.02 -4.71 -13.62
C ASP A 95 -18.39 -5.89 -12.85
N PRO A 96 -18.74 -6.10 -11.56
CA PRO A 96 -18.27 -7.25 -10.79
C PRO A 96 -18.46 -8.60 -11.49
N PHE A 97 -19.57 -8.77 -12.22
CA PHE A 97 -19.85 -10.02 -12.93
C PHE A 97 -18.86 -10.25 -14.08
N LEU A 98 -18.52 -9.21 -14.84
CA LEU A 98 -17.53 -9.30 -15.91
C LEU A 98 -16.11 -9.51 -15.35
N VAL A 99 -15.77 -8.91 -14.20
CA VAL A 99 -14.49 -9.16 -13.51
C VAL A 99 -14.40 -10.62 -13.10
N LYS A 100 -15.46 -11.17 -12.49
CA LYS A 100 -15.55 -12.58 -12.10
C LYS A 100 -15.31 -13.50 -13.29
N ASN A 101 -16.01 -13.26 -14.40
CA ASN A 101 -15.90 -14.12 -15.58
C ASN A 101 -14.52 -14.03 -16.23
N ARG A 102 -13.94 -12.83 -16.37
CA ARG A 102 -12.57 -12.68 -16.88
C ARG A 102 -11.57 -13.40 -15.97
N LEU A 103 -11.67 -13.21 -14.66
CA LEU A 103 -10.77 -13.83 -13.69
C LEU A 103 -10.88 -15.36 -13.76
N SER A 104 -12.09 -15.91 -13.68
CA SER A 104 -12.35 -17.36 -13.73
C SER A 104 -11.82 -17.98 -15.02
N TYR A 105 -12.05 -17.30 -16.15
CA TYR A 105 -11.60 -17.76 -17.46
C TYR A 105 -10.06 -17.73 -17.60
N PHE A 106 -9.41 -16.66 -17.15
CA PHE A 106 -7.94 -16.55 -17.18
C PHE A 106 -7.28 -17.54 -16.20
N LEU A 107 -7.90 -17.82 -15.05
CA LEU A 107 -7.43 -18.85 -14.11
C LEU A 107 -7.55 -20.26 -14.70
N TRP A 108 -8.67 -20.55 -15.37
CA TRP A 108 -8.87 -21.82 -16.06
C TRP A 108 -7.82 -22.02 -17.16
N LEU A 109 -7.55 -20.99 -17.98
CA LEU A 109 -6.49 -21.01 -18.99
C LEU A 109 -5.12 -21.25 -18.35
N LEU A 110 -4.79 -20.53 -17.28
CA LEU A 110 -3.50 -20.68 -16.60
C LEU A 110 -3.32 -22.10 -16.06
N LYS A 111 -4.38 -22.69 -15.48
CA LYS A 111 -4.37 -24.06 -15.00
C LYS A 111 -4.09 -25.04 -16.14
N ASN A 112 -4.79 -24.91 -17.25
CA ASN A 112 -4.59 -25.79 -18.40
C ASN A 112 -3.21 -25.63 -19.05
N PHE A 113 -2.71 -24.40 -19.19
CA PHE A 113 -1.34 -24.19 -19.66
C PHE A 113 -0.33 -24.83 -18.71
N ARG A 114 -0.48 -24.66 -17.39
CA ARG A 114 0.39 -25.34 -16.42
C ARG A 114 0.36 -26.84 -16.63
N ASN A 115 -0.82 -27.41 -16.80
CA ASN A 115 -1.06 -28.82 -16.95
C ASN A 115 -0.46 -29.37 -18.28
N GLU A 116 -0.65 -28.65 -19.39
CA GLU A 116 -0.07 -28.95 -20.71
C GLU A 116 1.47 -28.97 -20.70
N TYR A 117 2.09 -28.03 -19.98
CA TYR A 117 3.56 -27.95 -19.90
C TYR A 117 4.16 -28.84 -18.82
N ALA A 118 3.42 -29.12 -17.75
CA ALA A 118 3.93 -29.89 -16.61
C ALA A 118 3.80 -31.40 -16.76
N HIS A 119 2.92 -31.91 -17.63
CA HIS A 119 2.69 -33.35 -17.80
C HIS A 119 2.79 -33.77 -19.27
N TYR A 120 3.45 -34.88 -19.54
CA TYR A 120 3.64 -35.34 -20.93
C TYR A 120 2.33 -35.89 -21.55
N HIS A 121 1.56 -36.63 -20.75
CA HIS A 121 0.39 -37.39 -21.21
C HIS A 121 -0.80 -36.53 -21.68
N GLU A 122 -0.97 -35.32 -21.13
CA GLU A 122 -2.13 -34.46 -21.42
C GLU A 122 -2.16 -33.93 -22.86
N ARG A 123 -1.02 -33.96 -23.58
CA ARG A 123 -0.87 -33.48 -24.96
C ARG A 123 -0.94 -34.59 -26.00
N GLU A 124 -0.77 -35.86 -25.62
CA GLU A 124 -0.87 -37.02 -26.53
C GLU A 124 -2.26 -37.68 -26.52
N LEU A 125 -3.02 -37.58 -25.41
CA LEU A 125 -4.41 -38.06 -25.32
C LEU A 125 -5.43 -37.16 -26.04
N ASP A 126 -5.10 -35.89 -26.28
CA ASP A 126 -5.99 -34.92 -26.91
C ASP A 126 -5.15 -34.07 -27.87
N SER A 127 -5.39 -34.21 -29.17
CA SER A 127 -4.72 -33.42 -30.22
C SER A 127 -5.12 -31.94 -30.20
N ARG A 128 -6.08 -31.57 -29.34
CA ARG A 128 -6.61 -30.24 -29.11
C ARG A 128 -5.72 -29.46 -28.13
N THR A 129 -5.26 -28.28 -28.55
CA THR A 129 -4.53 -27.35 -27.69
C THR A 129 -5.40 -26.84 -26.53
N THR A 130 -4.80 -26.26 -25.50
CA THR A 130 -5.54 -25.57 -24.42
C THR A 130 -6.58 -24.56 -24.95
N LEU A 131 -6.30 -23.94 -26.11
CA LEU A 131 -7.20 -23.01 -26.80
C LEU A 131 -8.36 -23.72 -27.52
N ASP A 132 -8.17 -24.94 -28.00
CA ASP A 132 -9.22 -25.75 -28.63
C ASP A 132 -10.23 -26.29 -27.58
N ARG A 133 -9.80 -26.48 -26.33
CA ARG A 133 -10.66 -26.85 -25.19
C ARG A 133 -11.53 -25.69 -24.66
N GLU A 134 -11.33 -24.47 -25.16
CA GLU A 134 -12.07 -23.28 -24.73
C GLU A 134 -13.58 -23.40 -24.97
N GLU A 135 -13.99 -24.02 -26.07
CA GLU A 135 -15.42 -24.19 -26.40
C GLU A 135 -16.14 -25.12 -25.43
N ASP A 136 -15.43 -26.13 -24.91
CA ASP A 136 -15.96 -27.07 -23.93
C ASP A 136 -16.14 -26.41 -22.55
N PHE A 137 -15.23 -25.51 -22.16
CA PHE A 137 -15.40 -24.70 -20.95
C PHE A 137 -16.60 -23.75 -21.05
N LYS A 138 -16.75 -23.05 -22.20
CA LYS A 138 -17.88 -22.14 -22.45
C LYS A 138 -19.24 -22.85 -22.37
N LYS A 139 -19.31 -24.11 -22.81
CA LYS A 139 -20.51 -24.95 -22.71
C LYS A 139 -20.79 -25.42 -21.27
N ARG A 140 -19.77 -25.79 -20.50
CA ARG A 140 -19.93 -26.33 -19.13
C ARG A 140 -20.33 -25.30 -18.08
N GLU A 141 -19.78 -24.09 -18.10
CA GLU A 141 -20.08 -23.06 -17.08
C GLU A 141 -21.47 -22.39 -17.26
N ASN A 142 -22.30 -22.84 -18.20
CA ASN A 142 -23.60 -22.21 -18.49
C ASN A 142 -23.45 -20.68 -18.68
N LEU A 143 -22.34 -20.26 -19.29
CA LEU A 143 -22.04 -18.86 -19.57
C LEU A 143 -23.09 -18.38 -20.58
N ASN A 144 -24.15 -17.76 -20.06
CA ASN A 144 -25.33 -17.26 -20.76
C ASN A 144 -25.05 -16.80 -22.19
N LYS A 145 -26.02 -16.96 -23.11
CA LYS A 145 -26.02 -16.54 -24.54
C LYS A 145 -25.40 -15.15 -24.87
N ARG A 146 -25.20 -14.25 -23.88
CA ARG A 146 -24.40 -13.02 -24.01
C ARG A 146 -22.87 -13.24 -24.12
N PHE A 147 -22.34 -14.42 -23.76
CA PHE A 147 -20.92 -14.78 -23.75
C PHE A 147 -20.39 -15.40 -25.05
N SER A 148 -21.25 -15.79 -26.00
CA SER A 148 -20.79 -16.30 -27.30
C SER A 148 -19.99 -15.27 -28.12
N LYS A 149 -19.92 -14.01 -27.64
CA LYS A 149 -19.09 -12.91 -28.18
C LYS A 149 -17.81 -12.59 -27.40
N TYR A 150 -17.49 -13.31 -26.31
CA TYR A 150 -16.27 -13.06 -25.54
C TYR A 150 -15.15 -13.96 -26.08
N ASP A 151 -14.23 -13.39 -26.86
CA ASP A 151 -13.04 -14.08 -27.38
C ASP A 151 -11.84 -13.75 -26.47
N PHE A 152 -11.11 -14.79 -26.05
CA PHE A 152 -9.87 -14.63 -25.29
C PHE A 152 -8.90 -13.69 -26.01
N ALA A 153 -8.79 -13.85 -27.33
CA ALA A 153 -7.84 -13.08 -28.11
C ALA A 153 -8.21 -11.59 -28.16
N ASP A 154 -9.51 -11.28 -28.21
CA ASP A 154 -10.01 -9.91 -28.13
C ASP A 154 -9.73 -9.28 -26.76
N GLU A 155 -9.94 -10.02 -25.68
CA GLU A 155 -9.67 -9.53 -24.32
C GLU A 155 -8.18 -9.35 -24.06
N LEU A 156 -7.35 -10.29 -24.51
CA LEU A 156 -5.90 -10.16 -24.44
C LEU A 156 -5.42 -8.96 -25.26
N LEU A 157 -5.98 -8.75 -26.47
CA LEU A 157 -5.67 -7.59 -27.30
C LEU A 157 -6.06 -6.27 -26.64
N LYS A 158 -7.23 -6.19 -25.97
CA LYS A 158 -7.63 -5.01 -25.19
C LYS A 158 -6.64 -4.73 -24.05
N LEU A 159 -6.16 -5.77 -23.36
CA LEU A 159 -5.16 -5.64 -22.31
C LEU A 159 -3.81 -5.18 -22.88
N LYS A 160 -3.36 -5.74 -24.00
CA LYS A 160 -2.14 -5.32 -24.71
C LYS A 160 -2.20 -3.85 -25.13
N LYS A 161 -3.29 -3.42 -25.76
CA LYS A 161 -3.53 -2.00 -26.10
C LYS A 161 -3.47 -1.11 -24.86
N SER A 162 -4.14 -1.53 -23.78
CA SER A 162 -4.14 -0.81 -22.51
C SER A 162 -2.75 -0.72 -21.87
N ALA A 163 -1.90 -1.75 -22.01
CA ALA A 163 -0.53 -1.74 -21.51
C ALA A 163 0.32 -0.73 -22.28
N VAL A 164 0.23 -0.74 -23.62
CA VAL A 164 0.93 0.22 -24.49
C VAL A 164 0.48 1.65 -24.18
N GLU A 165 -0.81 1.91 -24.08
CA GLU A 165 -1.34 3.24 -23.71
C GLU A 165 -0.85 3.71 -22.33
N GLU A 166 -0.77 2.82 -21.35
CA GLU A 166 -0.30 3.14 -20.00
C GLU A 166 1.20 3.45 -20.00
N LEU A 167 1.98 2.73 -20.80
CA LEU A 167 3.40 3.02 -21.01
C LEU A 167 3.59 4.39 -21.67
N GLU A 168 2.87 4.66 -22.75
CA GLU A 168 2.96 5.91 -23.51
C GLU A 168 2.55 7.10 -22.65
N LYS A 169 1.51 6.97 -21.82
CA LYS A 169 1.15 7.99 -20.83
C LYS A 169 2.28 8.26 -19.85
N ARG A 170 2.92 7.21 -19.31
CA ARG A 170 4.05 7.36 -18.37
C ARG A 170 5.27 8.01 -19.02
N LEU A 171 5.53 7.72 -20.30
CA LEU A 171 6.66 8.27 -21.04
C LEU A 171 6.41 9.70 -21.51
N LYS A 172 5.18 10.04 -21.91
CA LYS A 172 4.75 11.44 -22.15
C LYS A 172 4.86 12.31 -20.89
N ILE A 173 4.56 11.75 -19.71
CA ILE A 173 4.77 12.44 -18.42
C ILE A 173 6.27 12.73 -18.18
N ASN A 174 7.14 11.87 -18.70
CA ASN A 174 8.60 12.00 -18.60
C ASN A 174 9.22 12.70 -19.83
N ASN A 175 8.42 13.40 -20.66
CA ASN A 175 8.86 14.13 -21.87
C ASN A 175 9.69 13.30 -22.88
N LYS A 176 9.48 11.98 -22.97
CA LYS A 176 10.13 11.12 -23.98
C LYS A 176 9.21 10.87 -25.17
N GLU A 177 9.68 11.11 -26.40
CA GLU A 177 8.94 10.84 -27.64
C GLU A 177 9.15 9.40 -28.10
N LEU A 178 8.07 8.62 -28.20
CA LEU A 178 8.10 7.22 -28.70
C LEU A 178 7.86 7.11 -30.21
N GLU A 179 7.28 8.14 -30.85
CA GLU A 179 6.73 8.00 -32.21
C GLU A 179 7.80 8.08 -33.32
N SER A 180 8.99 8.57 -33.00
CA SER A 180 10.16 8.65 -33.90
C SER A 180 10.99 7.36 -33.96
N ASP A 181 10.75 6.42 -33.05
CA ASP A 181 11.58 5.22 -32.86
C ASP A 181 11.11 4.03 -33.71
N SER A 182 11.95 3.60 -34.65
CA SER A 182 11.62 2.53 -35.62
C SER A 182 11.48 1.14 -34.98
N VAL A 183 12.24 0.85 -33.92
CA VAL A 183 12.30 -0.47 -33.30
C VAL A 183 11.11 -0.68 -32.37
N TYR A 184 10.80 0.32 -31.53
CA TYR A 184 9.60 0.26 -30.70
C TYR A 184 8.33 0.25 -31.54
N LYS A 185 8.27 1.01 -32.64
CA LYS A 185 7.12 1.01 -33.57
C LYS A 185 6.94 -0.34 -34.24
N SER A 186 8.04 -0.98 -34.67
CA SER A 186 8.02 -2.35 -35.21
C SER A 186 7.54 -3.37 -34.19
N PHE A 187 8.03 -3.30 -32.94
CA PHE A 187 7.54 -4.13 -31.84
C PHE A 187 6.06 -3.89 -31.56
N LYS A 188 5.62 -2.64 -31.38
CA LYS A 188 4.23 -2.27 -31.11
C LYS A 188 3.28 -2.82 -32.18
N ASN A 189 3.65 -2.65 -33.45
CA ASN A 189 2.85 -3.16 -34.56
C ASN A 189 2.75 -4.68 -34.54
N ARG A 190 3.84 -5.40 -34.23
CA ARG A 190 3.85 -6.86 -34.10
C ARG A 190 3.07 -7.35 -32.87
N PHE A 191 3.27 -6.72 -31.72
CA PHE A 191 2.65 -7.06 -30.45
C PHE A 191 1.13 -6.86 -30.45
N LEU A 192 0.65 -5.84 -31.18
CA LEU A 192 -0.76 -5.49 -31.33
C LEU A 192 -1.45 -6.15 -32.55
N LYS A 193 -0.75 -7.00 -33.32
CA LYS A 193 -1.41 -7.77 -34.39
C LYS A 193 -2.52 -8.64 -33.80
N ILE A 194 -3.61 -8.78 -34.56
CA ILE A 194 -4.77 -9.57 -34.16
C ILE A 194 -4.34 -11.03 -34.10
N SER A 195 -4.24 -11.56 -32.89
CA SER A 195 -4.15 -12.99 -32.65
C SER A 195 -5.55 -13.56 -32.89
N SER A 196 -5.71 -14.48 -33.83
CA SER A 196 -6.90 -15.35 -33.85
C SER A 196 -6.60 -16.60 -33.02
N ARG A 197 -7.62 -17.39 -32.65
CA ARG A 197 -7.41 -18.70 -31.98
C ARG A 197 -6.38 -19.58 -32.71
N GLN A 198 -6.34 -19.51 -34.04
CA GLN A 198 -5.40 -20.26 -34.88
C GLN A 198 -4.00 -19.59 -34.99
N ASN A 199 -3.87 -18.31 -34.64
CA ASN A 199 -2.63 -17.51 -34.73
C ASN A 199 -2.16 -16.99 -33.35
N PHE A 200 -2.28 -17.80 -32.30
CA PHE A 200 -1.74 -17.46 -30.98
C PHE A 200 -0.20 -17.37 -31.04
N THR A 201 0.35 -16.20 -30.75
CA THR A 201 1.77 -15.92 -30.88
C THR A 201 2.55 -16.23 -29.60
N GLU A 202 3.87 -16.41 -29.72
CA GLU A 202 4.76 -16.50 -28.56
C GLU A 202 4.64 -15.27 -27.64
N GLU A 203 4.46 -14.09 -28.23
CA GLU A 203 4.29 -12.83 -27.48
C GLU A 203 2.96 -12.77 -26.72
N ASP A 204 1.89 -13.39 -27.24
CA ASP A 204 0.63 -13.55 -26.50
C ASP A 204 0.80 -14.41 -25.26
N PHE A 205 1.46 -15.56 -25.42
CA PHE A 205 1.70 -16.49 -24.32
C PHE A 205 2.55 -15.86 -23.23
N ILE A 206 3.67 -15.24 -23.61
CA ILE A 206 4.57 -14.57 -22.66
C ILE A 206 3.84 -13.44 -21.94
N PHE A 207 3.10 -12.61 -22.68
CA PHE A 207 2.33 -11.52 -22.07
C PHE A 207 1.30 -12.05 -21.08
N PHE A 208 0.59 -13.12 -21.43
CA PHE A 208 -0.37 -13.78 -20.55
C PHE A 208 0.28 -14.27 -19.25
N LEU A 209 1.44 -14.94 -19.33
CA LEU A 209 2.17 -15.38 -18.13
C LEU A 209 2.59 -14.19 -17.25
N CYS A 210 3.09 -13.11 -17.85
CA CYS A 210 3.54 -11.93 -17.12
C CYS A 210 2.44 -11.29 -16.25
N LEU A 211 1.15 -11.42 -16.63
CA LEU A 211 0.03 -10.93 -15.82
C LEU A 211 0.00 -11.51 -14.40
N PHE A 212 0.53 -12.71 -14.21
CA PHE A 212 0.50 -13.46 -12.96
C PHE A 212 1.86 -13.55 -12.25
N LEU A 213 2.91 -13.05 -12.89
CA LEU A 213 4.28 -13.06 -12.34
C LEU A 213 4.59 -11.73 -11.65
N SER A 214 5.50 -11.78 -10.67
CA SER A 214 6.09 -10.57 -10.10
C SER A 214 7.07 -9.93 -11.07
N THR A 215 7.41 -8.65 -10.88
CA THR A 215 8.37 -7.94 -11.74
C THR A 215 9.71 -8.67 -11.85
N LYS A 216 10.22 -9.24 -10.75
CA LYS A 216 11.47 -10.02 -10.76
C LYS A 216 11.34 -11.27 -11.65
N GLU A 217 10.27 -12.03 -11.45
CA GLU A 217 10.02 -13.28 -12.19
C GLU A 217 9.79 -13.01 -13.69
N THR A 218 9.08 -11.94 -14.05
CA THR A 218 8.92 -11.52 -15.45
C THR A 218 10.25 -11.17 -16.10
N MET A 219 11.14 -10.47 -15.39
CA MET A 219 12.46 -10.16 -15.94
C MET A 219 13.29 -11.43 -16.17
N GLN A 220 13.22 -12.40 -15.25
CA GLN A 220 13.87 -13.70 -15.42
C GLN A 220 13.30 -14.48 -16.61
N LEU A 221 11.97 -14.50 -16.77
CA LEU A 221 11.30 -15.13 -17.92
C LEU A 221 11.80 -14.53 -19.25
N LEU A 222 11.81 -13.20 -19.33
CA LEU A 222 12.25 -12.44 -20.51
C LEU A 222 13.72 -12.67 -20.88
N ASN A 223 14.60 -12.91 -19.91
CA ASN A 223 16.02 -13.19 -20.17
C ASN A 223 16.23 -14.49 -20.95
N GLY A 224 15.35 -15.49 -20.75
CA GLY A 224 15.41 -16.77 -21.49
C GLY A 224 14.74 -16.74 -22.86
N ILE A 225 14.18 -15.59 -23.29
CA ILE A 225 13.42 -15.48 -24.55
C ILE A 225 14.23 -14.67 -25.59
N LYS A 226 14.29 -15.19 -26.81
CA LYS A 226 15.02 -14.55 -27.92
C LYS A 226 14.49 -13.14 -28.19
N GLY A 227 15.42 -12.18 -28.30
CA GLY A 227 15.11 -10.77 -28.56
C GLY A 227 14.52 -9.98 -27.39
N LYS A 228 14.46 -10.56 -26.18
CA LYS A 228 13.94 -9.90 -24.96
C LYS A 228 14.94 -9.85 -23.80
N LYS A 229 16.16 -10.39 -23.98
CA LYS A 229 17.29 -10.35 -23.02
C LYS A 229 17.94 -8.96 -22.94
N ASN A 230 18.00 -8.23 -24.06
CA ASN A 230 18.76 -6.99 -24.16
C ASN A 230 18.19 -5.88 -23.25
N THR A 231 19.07 -5.16 -22.55
CA THR A 231 18.76 -4.00 -21.69
C THR A 231 19.53 -2.74 -22.04
N THR A 232 20.44 -2.79 -23.01
CA THR A 232 21.39 -1.70 -23.30
C THR A 232 20.70 -0.47 -23.86
N THR A 233 19.81 -0.64 -24.84
CA THR A 233 19.11 0.47 -25.50
C THR A 233 17.78 0.80 -24.80
N GLU A 234 17.37 2.07 -24.81
CA GLU A 234 16.08 2.51 -24.24
C GLU A 234 14.87 1.78 -24.83
N GLU A 235 14.93 1.45 -26.12
CA GLU A 235 13.92 0.69 -26.88
C GLU A 235 13.58 -0.66 -26.22
N PHE A 236 14.60 -1.51 -26.01
CA PHE A 236 14.42 -2.80 -25.35
C PHE A 236 13.95 -2.64 -23.90
N GLN A 237 14.35 -1.58 -23.21
CA GLN A 237 13.82 -1.28 -21.87
C GLN A 237 12.32 -0.95 -21.91
N TRP A 238 11.85 -0.21 -22.92
CA TRP A 238 10.41 0.06 -23.12
C TRP A 238 9.65 -1.22 -23.42
N ILE A 239 10.19 -2.08 -24.30
CA ILE A 239 9.61 -3.41 -24.60
C ILE A 239 9.44 -4.20 -23.30
N ARG A 240 10.49 -4.34 -22.48
CA ARG A 240 10.41 -5.07 -21.20
C ARG A 240 9.41 -4.43 -20.25
N ARG A 241 9.34 -3.09 -20.20
CA ARG A 241 8.37 -2.37 -19.37
C ARG A 241 6.93 -2.68 -19.74
N VAL A 242 6.58 -2.80 -21.03
CA VAL A 242 5.22 -3.19 -21.48
C VAL A 242 4.77 -4.50 -20.83
N PHE A 243 5.65 -5.50 -20.76
CA PHE A 243 5.37 -6.79 -20.12
C PHE A 243 5.23 -6.71 -18.60
N THR A 244 5.65 -5.61 -17.95
CA THR A 244 5.63 -5.48 -16.48
C THR A 244 4.46 -4.67 -15.92
N ILE A 245 3.67 -4.01 -16.78
CA ILE A 245 2.66 -3.03 -16.36
C ILE A 245 1.55 -3.64 -15.51
N PHE A 246 1.11 -4.85 -15.87
CA PHE A 246 -0.01 -5.54 -15.22
C PHE A 246 0.42 -6.74 -14.38
N ASN A 247 1.69 -6.81 -13.98
CA ASN A 247 2.23 -7.88 -13.16
C ASN A 247 1.49 -8.02 -11.82
N ALA A 248 1.44 -9.26 -11.35
CA ALA A 248 0.90 -9.58 -10.04
C ALA A 248 1.76 -8.98 -8.92
N LYS A 249 1.10 -8.35 -7.94
CA LYS A 249 1.73 -7.77 -6.77
C LYS A 249 1.37 -8.59 -5.53
N ARG A 250 2.37 -9.25 -4.95
CA ARG A 250 2.19 -9.99 -3.70
C ARG A 250 2.05 -9.02 -2.51
N PHE A 251 1.34 -9.46 -1.47
CA PHE A 251 1.30 -8.74 -0.19
C PHE A 251 2.71 -8.72 0.42
N GLN A 252 3.17 -7.55 0.85
CA GLN A 252 4.49 -7.38 1.45
C GLN A 252 4.45 -7.67 2.95
N ASN A 253 5.29 -8.60 3.41
CA ASN A 253 5.43 -8.87 4.84
C ASN A 253 6.31 -7.79 5.49
N LYS A 254 5.80 -7.11 6.53
CA LYS A 254 6.60 -6.14 7.31
C LYS A 254 7.85 -6.81 7.87
N ILE A 255 9.01 -6.18 7.68
CA ILE A 255 10.31 -6.69 8.15
C ILE A 255 10.54 -6.13 9.56
N LYS A 256 10.53 -6.98 10.58
CA LYS A 256 11.01 -6.64 11.92
C LYS A 256 12.55 -6.78 11.91
N SER A 257 13.25 -5.85 12.53
CA SER A 257 14.72 -5.84 12.62
C SER A 257 15.11 -6.18 14.05
N ASP A 258 16.12 -7.03 14.24
CA ASP A 258 16.57 -7.47 15.57
C ASP A 258 17.18 -6.31 16.35
N ASN A 259 17.92 -5.42 15.67
CA ASN A 259 18.33 -4.12 16.21
C ASN A 259 17.45 -2.98 15.65
N PRO A 260 16.46 -2.48 16.42
CA PRO A 260 15.58 -1.41 15.96
C PRO A 260 16.27 -0.04 15.87
N LYS A 261 17.34 0.20 16.66
CA LYS A 261 18.06 1.49 16.68
C LYS A 261 18.92 1.66 15.43
N GLU A 262 19.69 0.65 15.07
CA GLU A 262 20.48 0.62 13.82
C GLU A 262 19.58 0.75 12.60
N ALA A 263 18.51 -0.06 12.52
CA ALA A 263 17.56 0.01 11.42
C ALA A 263 16.92 1.40 11.29
N PHE A 264 16.67 2.07 12.42
CA PHE A 264 16.16 3.44 12.44
C PHE A 264 17.18 4.44 11.88
N ILE A 265 18.45 4.37 12.31
CA ILE A 265 19.52 5.24 11.82
C ILE A 265 19.73 5.05 10.31
N LEU A 266 19.77 3.81 9.82
CA LEU A 266 19.88 3.50 8.39
C LEU A 266 18.72 4.09 7.60
N ASN A 267 17.51 4.09 8.16
CA ASN A 267 16.37 4.71 7.53
C ASN A 267 16.48 6.25 7.46
N ILE A 268 17.04 6.90 8.49
CA ILE A 268 17.32 8.35 8.45
C ILE A 268 18.34 8.67 7.36
N VAL A 269 19.46 7.94 7.31
CA VAL A 269 20.50 8.13 6.28
C VAL A 269 19.92 7.94 4.87
N ASN A 270 19.08 6.92 4.69
CA ASN A 270 18.39 6.69 3.43
C ASN A 270 17.41 7.82 3.08
N ASP A 271 16.73 8.43 4.05
CA ASP A 271 15.84 9.56 3.78
C ASP A 271 16.61 10.87 3.52
N LEU A 272 17.77 11.09 4.15
CA LEU A 272 18.65 12.22 3.85
C LEU A 272 19.20 12.19 2.41
N ALA A 273 19.35 11.00 1.83
CA ALA A 273 19.74 10.81 0.44
C ALA A 273 18.63 11.12 -0.57
N LYS A 274 17.37 11.14 -0.15
CA LYS A 274 16.20 11.30 -1.04
C LYS A 274 15.76 12.76 -1.13
N ILE A 275 15.38 13.18 -2.33
CA ILE A 275 14.75 14.49 -2.53
C ILE A 275 13.27 14.47 -2.07
N PRO A 276 12.76 15.53 -1.42
CA PRO A 276 11.34 15.69 -1.14
C PRO A 276 10.49 15.68 -2.42
N ILE A 277 9.41 14.89 -2.42
CA ILE A 277 8.57 14.68 -3.61
C ILE A 277 7.99 15.98 -4.20
N HIS A 278 7.66 16.95 -3.33
CA HIS A 278 7.05 18.21 -3.72
C HIS A 278 8.05 19.19 -4.36
N LEU A 279 9.36 18.97 -4.17
CA LEU A 279 10.42 19.78 -4.80
C LEU A 279 10.81 19.27 -6.19
N LYS A 280 10.64 17.97 -6.47
CA LYS A 280 11.00 17.35 -7.77
C LYS A 280 10.39 18.08 -8.98
N LYS A 281 9.19 18.65 -8.84
CA LYS A 281 8.50 19.37 -9.92
C LYS A 281 9.12 20.72 -10.28
N TYR A 282 9.91 21.32 -9.39
CA TYR A 282 10.54 22.62 -9.61
C TYR A 282 11.99 22.52 -10.12
N LEU A 283 12.53 21.31 -10.24
CA LEU A 283 13.91 21.09 -10.70
C LEU A 283 14.07 21.35 -12.21
N THR A 284 15.26 21.82 -12.59
CA THR A 284 15.71 21.83 -14.00
C THR A 284 15.89 20.41 -14.53
N GLU A 285 15.87 20.23 -15.86
CA GLU A 285 16.06 18.89 -16.46
C GLU A 285 17.46 18.33 -16.16
N GLU A 286 18.51 19.18 -16.20
CA GLU A 286 19.87 18.78 -15.80
C GLU A 286 19.94 18.27 -14.35
N ALA A 287 19.24 18.92 -13.42
CA ALA A 287 19.18 18.48 -12.03
C ALA A 287 18.36 17.19 -11.86
N LYS A 288 17.35 16.94 -12.71
CA LYS A 288 16.61 15.68 -12.70
C LYS A 288 17.45 14.52 -13.22
N GLU A 289 18.33 14.74 -14.18
CA GLU A 289 19.26 13.71 -14.66
C GLU A 289 20.25 13.27 -13.57
N LYS A 290 20.73 14.21 -12.75
CA LYS A 290 21.58 13.91 -11.57
C LYS A 290 20.89 13.04 -10.51
N LEU A 291 19.56 12.92 -10.54
CA LEU A 291 18.80 12.03 -9.65
C LEU A 291 18.77 10.59 -10.16
N ILE A 292 19.21 10.29 -11.38
CA ILE A 292 19.23 8.92 -11.91
C ILE A 292 20.53 8.26 -11.48
N TYR A 293 20.45 7.11 -10.80
CA TYR A 293 21.60 6.35 -10.31
C TYR A 293 21.56 4.89 -10.77
N THR A 294 22.74 4.30 -10.95
CA THR A 294 22.92 2.92 -11.39
C THR A 294 22.80 1.96 -10.20
N VAL A 295 21.91 0.96 -10.30
CA VAL A 295 21.59 0.00 -9.22
C VAL A 295 22.43 -1.27 -9.32
N GLN A 296 22.71 -1.75 -10.53
CA GLN A 296 23.48 -2.96 -10.78
C GLN A 296 24.42 -2.72 -11.96
N GLU A 297 25.66 -3.16 -11.76
CA GLU A 297 26.68 -3.35 -12.78
C GLU A 297 26.70 -4.84 -13.09
N THR A 298 26.27 -5.24 -14.29
CA THR A 298 26.43 -6.64 -14.74
C THR A 298 27.39 -6.67 -15.92
N GLU A 299 28.41 -7.51 -15.90
CA GLU A 299 29.32 -7.65 -17.03
C GLU A 299 28.63 -8.42 -18.17
N ASP A 300 28.67 -7.85 -19.37
CA ASP A 300 28.30 -8.53 -20.61
C ASP A 300 29.33 -9.59 -21.03
N GLU A 301 28.98 -10.44 -21.98
CA GLU A 301 29.84 -11.52 -22.53
C GLU A 301 31.18 -11.00 -23.13
N GLU A 302 31.28 -9.69 -23.37
CA GLU A 302 32.46 -8.96 -23.86
C GLU A 302 33.23 -8.20 -22.75
N GLY A 303 32.83 -8.32 -21.48
CA GLY A 303 33.45 -7.62 -20.35
C GLY A 303 33.02 -6.15 -20.17
N ASN A 304 31.95 -5.72 -20.86
CA ASN A 304 31.38 -4.38 -20.70
C ASN A 304 30.43 -4.32 -19.50
N ILE A 305 30.57 -3.29 -18.66
CA ILE A 305 29.73 -3.07 -17.48
C ILE A 305 28.35 -2.53 -17.92
N LEU A 306 27.30 -3.34 -17.80
CA LEU A 306 25.92 -2.92 -17.98
C LEU A 306 25.41 -2.15 -16.76
N GLU A 307 25.05 -0.89 -16.97
CA GLU A 307 24.47 -0.04 -15.95
C GLU A 307 22.94 -0.08 -15.97
N GLN A 308 22.30 -0.74 -14.99
CA GLN A 308 20.86 -0.61 -14.81
C GLN A 308 20.51 0.71 -14.09
N LYS A 309 20.10 1.71 -14.86
CA LYS A 309 19.72 3.04 -14.35
C LYS A 309 18.33 3.03 -13.69
N SER A 310 18.24 3.58 -12.48
CA SER A 310 16.98 3.79 -11.75
C SER A 310 16.85 5.24 -11.29
N GLU A 311 15.63 5.75 -11.17
CA GLU A 311 15.38 7.08 -10.61
C GLU A 311 15.59 7.09 -9.09
N ALA A 312 16.19 8.17 -8.55
CA ALA A 312 16.24 8.46 -7.11
C ALA A 312 14.85 8.30 -6.49
N VAL A 313 14.83 7.54 -5.40
CA VAL A 313 13.62 7.42 -4.57
C VAL A 313 13.31 8.80 -4.00
N THR A 314 12.04 9.20 -4.03
CA THR A 314 11.59 10.46 -3.41
C THR A 314 11.11 10.19 -1.99
N LYS A 315 11.29 11.16 -1.08
CA LYS A 315 10.76 11.08 0.29
C LYS A 315 9.45 11.84 0.44
N HIS A 316 8.63 11.37 1.38
CA HIS A 316 7.40 12.01 1.82
C HIS A 316 7.59 12.65 3.19
N ASP A 317 7.28 13.94 3.32
CA ASP A 317 7.43 14.70 4.57
C ASP A 317 6.67 14.07 5.75
N LYS A 318 5.54 13.39 5.50
CA LYS A 318 4.74 12.71 6.54
C LYS A 318 5.54 11.64 7.30
N MET A 319 6.53 11.03 6.66
CA MET A 319 7.40 10.06 7.33
C MET A 319 8.32 10.75 8.35
N PHE A 320 8.65 12.02 8.16
CA PHE A 320 9.51 12.77 9.07
C PHE A 320 8.93 12.84 10.48
N SER A 321 7.69 13.32 10.58
CA SER A 321 6.96 13.43 11.84
C SER A 321 6.87 12.08 12.56
N TYR A 322 6.60 11.02 11.81
CA TYR A 322 6.57 9.66 12.33
C TYR A 322 7.93 9.22 12.89
N ARG A 323 9.03 9.52 12.17
CA ARG A 323 10.39 9.19 12.62
C ARG A 323 10.82 10.00 13.83
N CYS A 324 10.44 11.27 13.94
CA CYS A 324 10.71 12.08 15.13
C CYS A 324 10.17 11.42 16.40
N LEU A 325 8.90 10.99 16.39
CA LEU A 325 8.29 10.33 17.53
C LEU A 325 8.98 9.00 17.85
N GLN A 326 9.25 8.20 16.81
CA GLN A 326 9.97 6.94 16.95
C GLN A 326 11.37 7.15 17.52
N TYR A 327 12.07 8.21 17.13
CA TYR A 327 13.38 8.57 17.65
C TYR A 327 13.33 8.89 19.15
N LEU A 328 12.39 9.75 19.56
CA LEU A 328 12.25 10.14 20.96
C LEU A 328 11.96 8.93 21.87
N GLU A 329 11.15 7.97 21.39
CA GLU A 329 10.87 6.73 22.12
C GLU A 329 12.06 5.75 22.12
N LEU A 330 12.63 5.43 20.95
CA LEU A 330 13.68 4.41 20.82
C LEU A 330 14.98 4.78 21.55
N PHE A 331 15.31 6.06 21.57
CA PHE A 331 16.53 6.58 22.19
C PHE A 331 16.30 7.11 23.62
N GLY A 332 15.06 7.00 24.14
CA GLY A 332 14.75 7.28 25.54
C GLY A 332 14.73 8.77 25.91
N PHE A 333 14.51 9.66 24.95
CA PHE A 333 14.29 11.09 25.20
C PHE A 333 12.89 11.37 25.76
N ALA A 334 11.90 10.52 25.46
CA ALA A 334 10.54 10.60 25.98
C ALA A 334 10.31 9.50 27.03
N LYS A 335 10.69 9.76 28.30
CA LYS A 335 10.50 8.77 29.38
C LYS A 335 9.11 8.86 30.00
N ASN A 336 8.60 10.08 30.16
CA ASN A 336 7.35 10.40 30.85
C ASN A 336 6.25 10.84 29.86
N ILE A 337 6.50 10.71 28.57
CA ILE A 337 5.62 11.12 27.48
C ILE A 337 5.25 9.89 26.67
N ASN A 338 3.95 9.59 26.60
CA ASN A 338 3.40 8.55 25.75
C ASN A 338 2.59 9.18 24.62
N PHE A 339 2.79 8.67 23.41
CA PHE A 339 2.06 9.11 22.23
C PHE A 339 0.83 8.22 21.99
N ASN A 340 -0.19 8.80 21.35
CA ASN A 340 -1.38 8.07 20.98
C ASN A 340 -1.07 7.03 19.88
N ILE A 341 -1.36 5.76 20.14
CA ILE A 341 -1.11 4.62 19.26
C ILE A 341 -2.44 3.99 18.87
N ASN A 342 -2.64 3.75 17.57
CA ASN A 342 -3.73 2.97 17.04
C ASN A 342 -3.34 1.48 17.02
N LEU A 343 -4.09 0.66 17.74
CA LEU A 343 -3.87 -0.77 17.85
C LEU A 343 -4.74 -1.59 16.91
N GLY A 344 -5.85 -1.04 16.40
CA GLY A 344 -6.82 -1.83 15.64
C GLY A 344 -8.25 -1.36 15.80
N LYS A 345 -9.16 -2.30 15.58
CA LYS A 345 -10.59 -2.11 15.72
C LYS A 345 -11.23 -3.26 16.51
N VAL A 346 -12.17 -2.93 17.41
CA VAL A 346 -13.06 -3.92 18.06
C VAL A 346 -14.42 -3.85 17.39
N PHE A 347 -15.07 -5.00 17.20
CA PHE A 347 -16.52 -5.01 16.94
C PHE A 347 -17.31 -4.80 18.23
N ILE A 348 -18.10 -3.73 18.27
CA ILE A 348 -18.94 -3.31 19.40
C ILE A 348 -20.05 -4.34 19.66
N ASN A 349 -20.61 -4.93 18.60
CA ASN A 349 -21.67 -5.93 18.67
C ASN A 349 -21.31 -7.17 17.84
N LYS A 350 -21.97 -8.30 18.15
CA LYS A 350 -21.97 -9.46 17.25
C LYS A 350 -22.45 -8.99 15.86
N PRO A 351 -21.75 -9.36 14.77
CA PRO A 351 -22.18 -9.01 13.43
C PRO A 351 -23.59 -9.55 13.21
N TYR A 352 -24.49 -8.70 12.72
CA TYR A 352 -25.85 -9.08 12.41
C TYR A 352 -26.20 -8.63 11.00
N LYS A 353 -27.15 -9.33 10.38
CA LYS A 353 -27.59 -9.00 9.03
C LYS A 353 -28.56 -7.83 9.07
N LYS A 354 -28.32 -6.83 8.23
CA LYS A 354 -29.24 -5.70 8.00
C LYS A 354 -29.73 -5.77 6.55
N THR A 355 -31.03 -5.92 6.38
CA THR A 355 -31.66 -5.92 5.06
C THR A 355 -31.86 -4.49 4.57
N ILE A 356 -31.23 -4.15 3.44
CA ILE A 356 -31.41 -2.86 2.78
C ILE A 356 -32.01 -3.13 1.40
N ILE A 357 -33.25 -2.70 1.20
CA ILE A 357 -34.11 -3.09 0.07
C ILE A 357 -34.33 -4.60 0.12
N ASN A 358 -33.74 -5.36 -0.81
CA ASN A 358 -33.87 -6.82 -0.94
C ASN A 358 -32.55 -7.54 -0.63
N ASP A 359 -31.48 -6.78 -0.37
CA ASP A 359 -30.14 -7.33 -0.15
C ASP A 359 -29.84 -7.39 1.36
N GLU A 360 -29.33 -8.54 1.82
CA GLU A 360 -28.82 -8.69 3.18
C GLU A 360 -27.35 -8.27 3.23
N TYR A 361 -27.03 -7.37 4.16
CA TYR A 361 -25.67 -6.90 4.40
C TYR A 361 -25.22 -7.28 5.80
N ASP A 362 -23.99 -7.78 5.93
CA ASP A 362 -23.36 -7.98 7.23
C ASP A 362 -23.01 -6.61 7.84
N ARG A 363 -23.70 -6.28 8.93
CA ARG A 363 -23.46 -5.04 9.68
C ARG A 363 -22.39 -5.28 10.73
N PHE A 364 -21.23 -4.69 10.48
CA PHE A 364 -20.17 -4.58 11.47
C PHE A 364 -20.24 -3.20 12.12
N LEU A 365 -20.45 -3.16 13.44
CA LEU A 365 -20.26 -1.95 14.23
C LEU A 365 -18.86 -2.03 14.82
N ASP A 366 -17.91 -1.29 14.27
CA ASP A 366 -16.52 -1.27 14.70
C ASP A 366 -16.16 0.06 15.38
N LYS A 367 -15.27 0.01 16.36
CA LYS A 367 -14.66 1.19 17.01
C LYS A 367 -13.15 1.08 16.95
N GLU A 368 -12.48 2.18 16.59
CA GLU A 368 -11.02 2.23 16.64
C GLU A 368 -10.52 2.22 18.09
N ILE A 369 -9.48 1.41 18.31
CA ILE A 369 -8.83 1.26 19.60
C ILE A 369 -7.58 2.12 19.62
N HIS A 370 -7.53 2.99 20.61
CA HIS A 370 -6.40 3.86 20.84
C HIS A 370 -5.88 3.66 22.26
N THR A 371 -4.56 3.65 22.41
CA THR A 371 -3.92 3.65 23.73
C THR A 371 -2.70 4.56 23.74
N PHE A 372 -2.13 4.75 24.93
CA PHE A 372 -0.90 5.49 25.14
C PHE A 372 0.15 4.56 25.73
N GLY A 373 1.28 4.47 25.06
CA GLY A 373 2.46 3.71 25.47
C GLY A 373 3.57 3.88 24.45
N LYS A 374 4.64 3.10 24.58
CA LYS A 374 5.73 3.08 23.59
C LYS A 374 5.45 2.06 22.51
N LEU A 375 5.81 2.38 21.26
CA LEU A 375 5.51 1.50 20.13
C LEU A 375 6.14 0.10 20.26
N LYS A 376 7.31 -0.01 20.90
CA LYS A 376 8.02 -1.28 21.14
C LYS A 376 7.24 -2.25 22.02
N ASP A 377 6.39 -1.73 22.91
CA ASP A 377 5.74 -2.52 23.96
C ASP A 377 4.45 -3.20 23.47
N PHE A 378 4.02 -2.90 22.24
CA PHE A 378 2.86 -3.51 21.59
C PHE A 378 3.32 -4.53 20.54
N ASP A 379 3.83 -5.67 21.00
CA ASP A 379 4.17 -6.81 20.14
C ASP A 379 3.02 -7.84 20.10
N ASP A 380 3.24 -8.95 19.40
CA ASP A 380 2.21 -9.97 19.22
C ASP A 380 1.80 -10.59 20.57
N SER A 381 2.72 -10.65 21.55
CA SER A 381 2.46 -11.16 22.91
C SER A 381 1.51 -10.28 23.71
N TYR A 382 1.55 -8.94 23.50
CA TYR A 382 0.61 -8.01 24.13
C TYR A 382 -0.85 -8.34 23.78
N PHE A 383 -1.08 -8.87 22.59
CA PHE A 383 -2.42 -9.14 22.07
C PHE A 383 -2.97 -10.52 22.45
N GLU A 384 -2.13 -11.49 22.81
CA GLU A 384 -2.56 -12.87 23.11
C GLU A 384 -3.65 -12.94 24.19
N GLY A 385 -3.54 -12.12 25.24
CA GLY A 385 -4.53 -12.07 26.33
C GLY A 385 -5.89 -11.45 25.96
N TYR A 386 -6.00 -10.74 24.83
CA TYR A 386 -7.25 -10.10 24.38
C TYR A 386 -8.00 -10.93 23.33
N ILE A 387 -7.36 -11.96 22.73
CA ILE A 387 -7.93 -12.75 21.62
C ILE A 387 -8.92 -13.82 22.11
N GLU A 388 -8.74 -14.34 23.33
CA GLU A 388 -9.56 -15.43 23.88
C GLU A 388 -10.14 -15.04 25.25
N ARG A 389 -11.47 -14.84 25.32
CA ARG A 389 -12.20 -14.66 26.58
C ARG A 389 -13.08 -15.88 26.82
N LYS A 390 -12.98 -16.44 28.03
CA LYS A 390 -13.81 -17.56 28.48
C LYS A 390 -14.96 -16.99 29.30
N GLU A 391 -16.18 -17.11 28.78
CA GLU A 391 -17.39 -16.79 29.54
C GLU A 391 -17.99 -18.09 30.08
N THR A 392 -18.48 -18.05 31.31
CA THR A 392 -19.22 -19.16 31.93
C THR A 392 -20.68 -18.75 32.05
N GLU A 393 -21.52 -19.22 31.14
CA GLU A 393 -22.97 -19.16 31.30
C GLU A 393 -23.45 -20.55 31.76
N ASN A 394 -24.18 -20.62 32.88
CA ASN A 394 -24.78 -21.85 33.42
C ASN A 394 -23.81 -23.03 33.58
N GLY A 395 -22.57 -22.78 33.99
CA GLY A 395 -21.54 -23.82 34.19
C GLY A 395 -20.91 -24.36 32.90
N VAL A 396 -21.31 -23.87 31.73
CA VAL A 396 -20.70 -24.19 30.43
C VAL A 396 -19.71 -23.10 30.06
N VAL A 397 -18.42 -23.45 29.97
CA VAL A 397 -17.37 -22.55 29.50
C VAL A 397 -17.47 -22.44 27.98
N THR A 398 -18.14 -21.42 27.46
CA THR A 398 -18.09 -21.09 26.04
C THR A 398 -16.92 -20.16 25.78
N THR A 399 -15.98 -20.61 24.94
CA THR A 399 -14.83 -19.79 24.53
C THR A 399 -15.27 -18.93 23.36
N PHE A 400 -15.46 -17.62 23.58
CA PHE A 400 -15.72 -16.68 22.51
C PHE A 400 -14.40 -16.06 22.05
N LYS A 401 -14.06 -16.24 20.77
CA LYS A 401 -13.06 -15.40 20.11
C LYS A 401 -13.72 -14.09 19.76
N GLN A 402 -13.49 -13.06 20.57
CA GLN A 402 -13.95 -11.71 20.25
C GLN A 402 -13.28 -11.32 18.92
N PRO A 403 -14.03 -10.91 17.89
CA PRO A 403 -13.42 -10.56 16.62
C PRO A 403 -12.69 -9.21 16.78
N LEU A 404 -11.42 -9.26 17.21
CA LEU A 404 -10.56 -8.11 17.30
C LEU A 404 -9.73 -8.05 16.01
N LYS A 405 -9.83 -6.95 15.27
CA LYS A 405 -8.97 -6.71 14.11
C LYS A 405 -7.81 -5.86 14.56
N PHE A 406 -6.77 -6.51 15.06
CA PHE A 406 -5.52 -5.83 15.38
C PHE A 406 -4.81 -5.39 14.10
N TYR A 407 -4.36 -4.15 14.10
CA TYR A 407 -3.40 -3.67 13.12
C TYR A 407 -2.01 -3.74 13.73
N SER A 408 -1.00 -3.83 12.89
CA SER A 408 0.35 -3.54 13.37
C SER A 408 0.36 -2.12 13.97
N PRO A 409 0.76 -1.96 15.25
CA PRO A 409 0.66 -0.70 15.96
C PRO A 409 1.32 0.45 15.22
N LYS A 410 0.68 1.62 15.27
CA LYS A 410 1.16 2.84 14.61
C LYS A 410 0.71 4.07 15.37
N TYR A 411 1.52 5.14 15.32
CA TYR A 411 1.10 6.43 15.85
C TYR A 411 -0.20 6.91 15.19
N HIS A 412 -1.14 7.38 16.00
CA HIS A 412 -2.43 7.86 15.57
C HIS A 412 -2.38 9.37 15.32
N PHE A 413 -2.28 9.74 14.05
CA PHE A 413 -2.45 11.12 13.61
C PHE A 413 -3.89 11.37 13.17
N SER A 414 -4.59 12.29 13.84
CA SER A 414 -5.93 12.75 13.47
C SER A 414 -5.87 14.24 13.14
N ASN A 415 -6.34 14.63 11.96
CA ASN A 415 -6.33 16.02 11.48
C ASN A 415 -4.97 16.71 11.59
N ASN A 416 -3.88 16.00 11.23
CA ASN A 416 -2.48 16.46 11.35
C ASN A 416 -2.08 16.82 12.80
N ARG A 417 -2.67 16.13 13.79
CA ARG A 417 -2.32 16.26 15.21
C ARG A 417 -2.13 14.88 15.83
N ILE A 418 -1.31 14.81 16.87
CA ILE A 418 -1.10 13.62 17.68
C ILE A 418 -1.48 13.91 19.13
N GLY A 419 -2.13 12.94 19.77
CA GLY A 419 -2.43 13.01 21.20
C GLY A 419 -1.19 12.66 22.04
N ILE A 420 -0.97 13.40 23.11
CA ILE A 420 0.09 13.20 24.09
C ILE A 420 -0.53 12.96 25.46
N LYS A 421 0.04 12.02 26.20
CA LYS A 421 -0.30 11.78 27.61
C LYS A 421 0.97 11.76 28.46
N LEU A 422 0.97 12.53 29.55
CA LEU A 422 2.10 12.62 30.47
C LEU A 422 1.98 11.54 31.54
N TYR A 423 2.52 10.37 31.23
CA TYR A 423 2.40 9.22 32.12
C TYR A 423 3.58 8.27 31.95
N ASN A 424 4.14 7.79 33.07
CA ASN A 424 5.38 7.00 33.07
C ASN A 424 5.17 5.51 32.80
N LYS A 425 3.93 5.00 32.92
CA LYS A 425 3.60 3.59 32.69
C LYS A 425 2.76 3.45 31.41
N ASN A 426 2.82 2.30 30.77
CA ASN A 426 1.90 2.01 29.67
C ASN A 426 0.48 1.89 30.22
N LEU A 427 -0.46 2.57 29.58
CA LEU A 427 -1.87 2.41 29.90
C LEU A 427 -2.35 1.10 29.27
N LYS A 428 -2.75 0.14 30.11
CA LYS A 428 -3.46 -1.05 29.63
C LYS A 428 -4.78 -0.63 29.01
N LEU A 429 -5.19 -1.36 27.97
CA LEU A 429 -6.51 -1.21 27.40
C LEU A 429 -7.55 -1.71 28.39
N GLU A 430 -8.43 -0.82 28.84
CA GLU A 430 -9.59 -1.20 29.63
C GLU A 430 -10.76 -1.51 28.69
N LEU A 431 -11.16 -2.79 28.68
CA LEU A 431 -12.32 -3.26 27.94
C LEU A 431 -13.42 -3.60 28.95
N LYS A 432 -14.51 -2.80 28.98
CA LYS A 432 -15.69 -3.13 29.80
C LYS A 432 -16.56 -4.17 29.11
N GLU A 433 -17.08 -5.09 29.91
CA GLU A 433 -18.18 -5.98 29.50
C GLU A 433 -19.45 -5.14 29.32
N TYR A 434 -20.25 -5.52 28.34
CA TYR A 434 -21.34 -4.78 27.68
C TYR A 434 -22.15 -3.79 28.55
N ASP A 435 -22.53 -2.64 27.96
CA ASP A 435 -23.54 -1.73 28.53
C ASP A 435 -24.89 -2.43 28.70
N GLU A 436 -25.82 -1.83 29.44
CA GLU A 436 -27.22 -2.29 29.62
C GLU A 436 -27.95 -2.60 28.30
N ASP A 437 -27.51 -1.98 27.19
CA ASP A 437 -28.01 -2.19 25.82
C ASP A 437 -27.33 -3.38 25.08
N GLY A 438 -26.43 -4.13 25.72
CA GLY A 438 -25.66 -5.23 25.10
C GLY A 438 -24.59 -4.75 24.11
N LYS A 439 -24.05 -3.53 24.27
CA LYS A 439 -22.99 -2.94 23.41
C LYS A 439 -21.64 -2.92 24.12
N PHE A 440 -20.57 -3.31 23.43
CA PHE A 440 -19.24 -3.33 24.02
C PHE A 440 -18.66 -1.91 24.16
N VAL A 441 -18.28 -1.50 25.37
CA VAL A 441 -17.71 -0.17 25.61
C VAL A 441 -16.20 -0.24 25.66
N VAL A 442 -15.57 0.31 24.63
CA VAL A 442 -14.14 0.62 24.64
C VAL A 442 -13.95 2.00 25.24
N ILE A 443 -13.28 2.07 26.39
CA ILE A 443 -12.86 3.33 27.01
C ILE A 443 -11.49 3.69 26.44
N ASN A 444 -11.50 4.51 25.39
CA ASN A 444 -10.27 5.12 24.91
C ASN A 444 -9.86 6.19 25.92
N ASN A 445 -8.61 6.13 26.38
CA ASN A 445 -8.03 7.17 27.21
C ASN A 445 -8.07 8.52 26.48
N GLN A 446 -8.51 9.59 27.16
CA GLN A 446 -8.38 10.93 26.60
C GLN A 446 -6.91 11.39 26.66
N PRO A 447 -6.41 12.07 25.62
CA PRO A 447 -5.11 12.74 25.67
C PRO A 447 -5.16 13.95 26.61
N ASP A 448 -4.01 14.27 27.22
CA ASP A 448 -3.83 15.49 28.01
C ASP A 448 -3.63 16.69 27.07
N TYR A 449 -2.88 16.48 25.98
CA TYR A 449 -2.60 17.50 24.97
C TYR A 449 -2.70 16.97 23.54
N PHE A 450 -3.01 17.85 22.60
CA PHE A 450 -2.85 17.61 21.17
C PHE A 450 -1.71 18.45 20.61
N LEU A 451 -0.70 17.78 20.03
CA LEU A 451 0.42 18.41 19.35
C LEU A 451 0.21 18.37 17.83
N SER A 452 0.41 19.51 17.17
CA SER A 452 0.35 19.62 15.71
C SER A 452 1.54 18.95 15.03
N GLU A 453 1.31 18.32 13.89
CA GLU A 453 2.36 17.69 13.07
C GLU A 453 3.47 18.70 12.69
N ASN A 454 3.10 19.96 12.46
CA ASN A 454 4.08 21.02 12.14
C ASN A 454 4.93 21.44 13.34
N ALA A 455 4.48 21.17 14.57
CA ALA A 455 5.18 21.49 15.81
C ALA A 455 6.11 20.35 16.26
N ILE A 456 5.91 19.13 15.76
CA ILE A 456 6.73 17.95 16.10
C ILE A 456 8.23 18.18 15.86
N PRO A 457 8.70 18.79 14.76
CA PRO A 457 10.12 19.06 14.58
C PRO A 457 10.69 19.95 15.70
N TYR A 458 9.93 20.94 16.16
CA TYR A 458 10.36 21.89 17.18
C TYR A 458 10.38 21.24 18.55
N PHE A 459 9.32 20.51 18.86
CA PHE A 459 9.23 19.67 20.06
C PHE A 459 10.41 18.70 20.11
N THR A 460 10.70 18.03 19.01
CA THR A 460 11.81 17.07 18.90
C THR A 460 13.17 17.74 19.10
N TYR A 461 13.40 18.91 18.48
CA TYR A 461 14.62 19.69 18.71
C TYR A 461 14.80 20.06 20.19
N CYS A 462 13.74 20.48 20.87
CA CYS A 462 13.78 20.85 22.28
C CYS A 462 14.03 19.65 23.19
N MET A 463 13.32 18.55 22.97
CA MET A 463 13.51 17.30 23.72
C MET A 463 14.94 16.78 23.64
N ILE A 464 15.56 16.91 22.46
CA ILE A 464 16.91 16.41 22.18
C ILE A 464 17.99 17.33 22.79
N ASN A 465 17.88 18.65 22.61
CA ASN A 465 18.96 19.58 22.99
C ASN A 465 18.80 20.18 24.39
N PHE A 466 17.57 20.31 24.89
CA PHE A 466 17.26 20.93 26.19
C PHE A 466 16.76 19.92 27.24
N GLY A 467 16.40 18.72 26.80
CA GLY A 467 15.89 17.64 27.65
C GLY A 467 14.38 17.69 27.87
N GLU A 468 13.86 16.60 28.43
CA GLU A 468 12.44 16.38 28.68
C GLU A 468 11.88 17.37 29.72
N ASP A 469 12.59 17.59 30.84
CA ASP A 469 12.10 18.40 31.95
C ASP A 469 11.83 19.86 31.56
N LYS A 470 12.76 20.49 30.83
CA LYS A 470 12.59 21.87 30.34
C LYS A 470 11.44 21.97 29.34
N THR A 471 11.35 21.00 28.44
CA THR A 471 10.31 20.97 27.39
C THR A 471 8.92 20.78 28.01
N LEU A 472 8.79 19.90 29.01
CA LEU A 472 7.56 19.70 29.77
C LEU A 472 7.22 20.92 30.63
N GLY A 473 8.22 21.61 31.18
CA GLY A 473 8.04 22.87 31.90
C GLY A 473 7.31 23.92 31.05
N VAL A 474 7.71 24.09 29.79
CA VAL A 474 7.04 25.01 28.84
C VAL A 474 5.57 24.63 28.61
N ILE A 475 5.29 23.33 28.42
CA ILE A 475 3.93 22.83 28.21
C ILE A 475 3.05 23.09 29.44
N LYS A 476 3.55 22.77 30.64
CA LYS A 476 2.83 22.97 31.91
C LYS A 476 2.60 24.44 32.23
N ASN A 477 3.57 25.31 31.95
CA ASN A 477 3.44 26.75 32.13
C ASN A 477 2.34 27.30 31.21
N PHE A 478 2.35 26.89 29.93
CA PHE A 478 1.30 27.26 28.99
C PHE A 478 -0.08 26.78 29.46
N GLU A 479 -0.22 25.51 29.88
CA GLU A 479 -1.48 24.99 30.40
C GLU A 479 -2.00 25.81 31.58
N THR A 480 -1.13 26.11 32.55
CA THR A 480 -1.51 26.86 33.76
C THR A 480 -2.01 28.25 33.39
N ASN A 481 -1.26 28.96 32.55
CA ASN A 481 -1.62 30.30 32.08
C ASN A 481 -2.88 30.30 31.22
N PHE A 482 -3.04 29.31 30.35
CA PHE A 482 -4.19 29.15 29.46
C PHE A 482 -5.47 28.82 30.24
N LYS A 483 -5.40 27.91 31.22
CA LYS A 483 -6.52 27.62 32.13
C LYS A 483 -6.90 28.84 32.96
N ARG A 484 -5.92 29.61 33.45
CA ARG A 484 -6.17 30.87 34.16
C ARG A 484 -6.94 31.86 33.28
N PHE A 485 -6.48 32.06 32.04
CA PHE A 485 -7.17 32.89 31.06
C PHE A 485 -8.61 32.42 30.78
N LEU A 486 -8.81 31.12 30.55
CA LEU A 486 -10.15 30.57 30.30
C LEU A 486 -11.09 30.73 31.51
N ASN A 487 -10.59 30.58 32.74
CA ASN A 487 -11.36 30.84 33.95
C ASN A 487 -11.81 32.30 34.02
N ASP A 488 -10.91 33.25 33.81
CA ASP A 488 -11.23 34.68 33.83
C ASP A 488 -12.27 35.05 32.75
N VAL A 489 -12.17 34.47 31.54
CA VAL A 489 -13.16 34.64 30.46
C VAL A 489 -14.51 34.00 30.83
N SER A 490 -14.50 32.83 31.47
CA SER A 490 -15.74 32.14 31.87
C SER A 490 -16.56 32.93 32.90
N ILE A 491 -15.88 33.69 33.76
CA ILE A 491 -16.50 34.58 34.76
C ILE A 491 -17.01 35.86 34.09
N GLY A 492 -16.46 36.22 32.92
CA GLY A 492 -16.81 37.43 32.17
C GLY A 492 -15.97 38.64 32.53
N LYS A 493 -14.72 38.42 32.96
CA LYS A 493 -13.76 39.50 33.18
C LYS A 493 -13.43 40.16 31.83
N SER A 494 -13.51 41.47 31.76
CA SER A 494 -13.08 42.24 30.58
C SER A 494 -11.55 42.21 30.52
N ILE A 495 -10.98 41.58 29.48
CA ILE A 495 -9.53 41.45 29.29
C ILE A 495 -9.13 42.25 28.06
N LYS A 496 -8.17 43.18 28.22
CA LYS A 496 -7.61 43.94 27.09
C LYS A 496 -6.50 43.15 26.39
N VAL A 497 -6.25 43.44 25.11
CA VAL A 497 -5.19 42.80 24.29
C VAL A 497 -3.82 42.84 24.99
N GLN A 498 -3.46 44.00 25.54
CA GLN A 498 -2.16 44.22 26.20
C GLN A 498 -2.00 43.35 27.46
N GLU A 499 -3.11 43.06 28.16
CA GLU A 499 -3.10 42.25 29.38
C GLU A 499 -2.84 40.76 29.09
N ILE A 500 -3.09 40.29 27.86
CA ILE A 500 -2.87 38.89 27.48
C ILE A 500 -1.39 38.54 27.47
N GLU A 501 -0.58 39.40 26.83
CA GLU A 501 0.87 39.20 26.77
C GLU A 501 1.53 39.54 28.12
N GLN A 502 1.08 40.60 28.79
CA GLN A 502 1.69 41.07 30.05
C GLN A 502 1.30 40.24 31.27
N ASN A 503 0.01 39.93 31.44
CA ASN A 503 -0.47 39.26 32.65
C ASN A 503 -0.45 37.74 32.49
N TYR A 504 -0.89 37.21 31.35
CA TYR A 504 -1.02 35.76 31.14
C TYR A 504 0.16 35.14 30.39
N SER A 505 1.08 35.95 29.84
CA SER A 505 2.22 35.46 29.04
C SER A 505 1.79 34.54 27.88
N LEU A 506 0.67 34.88 27.25
CA LEU A 506 0.14 34.17 26.08
C LEU A 506 0.23 35.07 24.85
N LYS A 507 0.45 34.50 23.67
CA LYS A 507 0.36 35.24 22.40
C LYS A 507 -1.10 35.29 21.93
N ILE A 508 -1.52 36.39 21.32
CA ILE A 508 -2.90 36.57 20.80
C ILE A 508 -3.28 35.45 19.83
N GLY A 509 -2.33 34.98 19.02
CA GLY A 509 -2.53 33.89 18.06
C GLY A 509 -2.76 32.50 18.69
N TRP A 510 -2.51 32.33 19.99
CA TRP A 510 -2.72 31.07 20.71
C TRP A 510 -4.15 30.91 21.23
N ILE A 511 -4.91 32.01 21.29
CA ILE A 511 -6.28 32.03 21.79
C ILE A 511 -7.22 31.49 20.69
N PRO A 512 -8.23 30.68 21.05
CA PRO A 512 -9.25 30.23 20.11
C PRO A 512 -9.89 31.39 19.37
N SER A 513 -10.02 31.30 18.04
CA SER A 513 -10.54 32.38 17.19
C SER A 513 -11.90 32.89 17.65
N LEU A 514 -12.79 32.00 18.11
CA LEU A 514 -14.09 32.39 18.64
C LEU A 514 -13.99 33.32 19.86
N ILE A 515 -13.06 33.06 20.79
CA ILE A 515 -12.86 33.89 21.98
C ILE A 515 -12.18 35.19 21.58
N ARG A 516 -11.13 35.10 20.76
CA ARG A 516 -10.38 36.26 20.26
C ARG A 516 -11.28 37.25 19.50
N ASP A 517 -12.03 36.76 18.52
CA ASP A 517 -12.80 37.59 17.60
C ASP A 517 -13.95 38.29 18.34
N ASN A 518 -14.57 37.64 19.35
CA ASN A 518 -15.60 38.26 20.18
C ASN A 518 -15.04 39.21 21.27
N LEU A 519 -13.85 38.93 21.83
CA LEU A 519 -13.21 39.80 22.83
C LEU A 519 -12.68 41.11 22.23
N PHE A 520 -12.27 41.10 20.95
CA PHE A 520 -11.61 42.24 20.31
C PHE A 520 -12.45 42.94 19.24
N HIS A 521 -13.71 42.54 19.06
CA HIS A 521 -14.66 43.15 18.12
C HIS A 521 -14.14 43.28 16.67
N ASP A 522 -13.25 42.38 16.22
CA ASP A 522 -12.68 42.41 14.87
C ASP A 522 -13.60 41.80 13.79
N ASN A 523 -14.74 41.20 14.17
CA ASN A 523 -15.68 40.56 13.25
C ASN A 523 -17.14 40.90 13.58
N ASP A 524 -17.61 42.10 13.22
CA ASP A 524 -19.05 42.41 13.13
C ASP A 524 -19.73 41.70 11.92
N LYS A 525 -19.26 40.50 11.56
CA LYS A 525 -19.85 39.74 10.47
C LYS A 525 -21.20 39.21 10.92
N THR A 526 -22.25 39.67 10.26
CA THR A 526 -23.59 39.14 10.48
C THR A 526 -23.67 37.70 9.99
N PHE A 527 -24.66 36.94 10.47
CA PHE A 527 -24.93 35.60 9.95
C PHE A 527 -25.08 35.61 8.41
N GLU A 528 -25.72 36.64 7.87
CA GLU A 528 -25.90 36.82 6.43
C GLU A 528 -24.57 36.92 5.68
N ASP A 529 -23.58 37.61 6.22
CA ASP A 529 -22.28 37.79 5.57
C ASP A 529 -21.49 36.47 5.54
N VAL A 530 -21.54 35.70 6.63
CA VAL A 530 -20.94 34.35 6.69
C VAL A 530 -21.62 33.40 5.69
N VAL A 531 -22.95 33.47 5.58
CA VAL A 531 -23.74 32.70 4.61
C VAL A 531 -23.35 33.09 3.18
N LYS A 532 -23.29 34.40 2.87
CA LYS A 532 -22.86 34.91 1.55
C LYS A 532 -21.45 34.44 1.19
N GLU A 533 -20.48 34.56 2.10
CA GLU A 533 -19.11 34.10 1.89
C GLU A 533 -19.07 32.58 1.61
N LYS A 534 -19.82 31.79 2.38
CA LYS A 534 -19.87 30.34 2.20
C LYS A 534 -20.54 29.96 0.88
N ILE A 535 -21.64 30.59 0.51
CA ILE A 535 -22.33 30.37 -0.79
C ILE A 535 -21.40 30.74 -1.94
N ASN A 536 -20.69 31.88 -1.87
CA ASN A 536 -19.74 32.29 -2.90
C ASN A 536 -18.58 31.29 -3.02
N SER A 537 -18.04 30.82 -1.89
CA SER A 537 -17.03 29.75 -1.88
C SER A 537 -17.54 28.45 -2.53
N LEU A 538 -18.79 28.05 -2.24
CA LEU A 538 -19.42 26.89 -2.86
C LEU A 538 -19.68 27.10 -4.36
N LYS A 539 -20.04 28.31 -4.81
CA LYS A 539 -20.20 28.67 -6.23
C LYS A 539 -18.87 28.58 -6.96
N GLU A 540 -17.79 29.12 -6.40
CA GLU A 540 -16.43 29.01 -6.96
C GLU A 540 -15.96 27.55 -7.05
N GLU A 541 -16.17 26.76 -6.00
CA GLU A 541 -15.86 25.33 -6.00
C GLU A 541 -16.63 24.60 -7.09
N THR A 542 -17.94 24.84 -7.18
CA THR A 542 -18.83 24.23 -8.19
C THR A 542 -18.40 24.61 -9.61
N GLN A 543 -18.06 25.88 -9.84
CA GLN A 543 -17.61 26.37 -11.14
C GLN A 543 -16.27 25.73 -11.55
N LYS A 544 -15.30 25.63 -10.62
CA LYS A 544 -14.04 24.89 -10.83
C LYS A 544 -14.29 23.43 -11.17
N LEU A 545 -15.27 22.77 -10.52
CA LEU A 545 -15.65 21.40 -10.83
C LEU A 545 -16.23 21.25 -12.25
N ILE A 546 -17.06 22.19 -12.70
CA ILE A 546 -17.63 22.21 -14.06
C ILE A 546 -16.52 22.39 -15.11
N GLU A 547 -15.64 23.38 -14.92
CA GLU A 547 -14.53 23.66 -15.82
C GLU A 547 -13.59 22.46 -15.96
N ASN A 548 -13.22 21.85 -14.85
CA ASN A 548 -12.36 20.66 -14.85
C ASN A 548 -13.03 19.44 -15.49
N ASN A 549 -14.35 19.30 -15.38
CA ASN A 549 -15.08 18.20 -16.02
C ASN A 549 -15.18 18.40 -17.55
N ASN A 550 -15.23 19.65 -18.02
CA ASN A 550 -15.32 20.00 -19.44
C ASN A 550 -13.95 20.02 -20.16
N LYS A 551 -12.82 20.18 -19.45
CA LYS A 551 -11.47 20.09 -20.03
C LYS A 551 -11.15 18.69 -20.54
N LYS A 552 -10.50 18.61 -21.72
CA LYS A 552 -9.92 17.37 -22.28
C LYS A 552 -8.91 16.78 -21.28
N PRO A 553 -8.69 15.45 -21.26
CA PRO A 553 -7.80 14.81 -20.28
C PRO A 553 -6.36 15.38 -20.26
N GLU A 554 -5.89 15.90 -21.39
CA GLU A 554 -4.53 16.40 -21.62
C GLU A 554 -4.33 17.84 -21.11
N ASP A 555 -5.38 18.66 -21.05
CA ASP A 555 -5.34 20.07 -20.64
C ASP A 555 -5.74 20.29 -19.17
N ARG A 556 -5.87 19.20 -18.39
CA ARG A 556 -6.24 19.28 -16.97
C ARG A 556 -5.04 19.70 -16.13
N ASP A 557 -5.29 20.68 -15.26
CA ASP A 557 -4.28 21.26 -14.39
C ASP A 557 -3.62 20.19 -13.50
N ARG A 558 -2.31 19.95 -13.70
CA ARG A 558 -1.56 18.83 -13.06
C ARG A 558 -1.52 18.93 -11.52
N ASN A 559 -1.80 20.11 -10.97
CA ASN A 559 -1.82 20.37 -9.52
C ASN A 559 -3.14 19.96 -8.84
N ILE A 560 -4.21 19.73 -9.61
CA ILE A 560 -5.51 19.29 -9.08
C ILE A 560 -5.71 17.81 -9.42
N LYS A 561 -5.44 16.93 -8.46
CA LYS A 561 -5.37 15.47 -8.57
C LYS A 561 -6.71 14.75 -8.82
N PHE A 562 -7.63 15.31 -9.62
CA PHE A 562 -8.90 14.65 -9.95
C PHE A 562 -8.81 13.90 -11.29
N SER A 563 -8.07 12.78 -11.31
CA SER A 563 -8.32 11.73 -12.30
C SER A 563 -9.53 10.92 -11.82
N PHE A 564 -10.73 11.35 -12.20
CA PHE A 564 -11.98 10.76 -11.69
C PHE A 564 -12.11 9.26 -12.03
N LYS A 565 -11.60 8.39 -11.14
CA LYS A 565 -12.04 7.00 -11.06
C LYS A 565 -13.52 7.02 -10.66
N LYS A 566 -14.30 6.03 -11.12
CA LYS A 566 -15.74 5.94 -10.82
C LYS A 566 -16.03 5.98 -9.31
N GLY A 567 -15.15 5.37 -8.51
CA GLY A 567 -15.24 5.36 -7.05
C GLY A 567 -15.06 6.74 -6.40
N ASP A 568 -14.16 7.58 -6.93
CA ASP A 568 -13.93 8.92 -6.38
C ASP A 568 -15.12 9.83 -6.66
N LEU A 569 -15.71 9.74 -7.86
CA LEU A 569 -16.96 10.43 -8.21
C LEU A 569 -18.10 10.01 -7.28
N ALA A 570 -18.28 8.71 -7.09
CA ALA A 570 -19.33 8.19 -6.20
C ALA A 570 -19.12 8.63 -4.75
N THR A 571 -17.87 8.68 -4.28
CA THR A 571 -17.55 9.16 -2.93
C THR A 571 -17.86 10.65 -2.77
N PHE A 572 -17.49 11.47 -3.76
CA PHE A 572 -17.81 12.89 -3.75
C PHE A 572 -19.32 13.10 -3.69
N VAL A 573 -20.06 12.48 -4.62
CA VAL A 573 -21.52 12.62 -4.71
C VAL A 573 -22.20 12.14 -3.43
N ALA A 574 -21.83 10.98 -2.89
CA ALA A 574 -22.42 10.48 -1.65
C ALA A 574 -22.17 11.41 -0.45
N LYS A 575 -20.96 11.99 -0.33
CA LYS A 575 -20.64 12.97 0.71
C LYS A 575 -21.44 14.25 0.54
N ASP A 576 -21.55 14.74 -0.68
CA ASP A 576 -22.25 15.99 -1.00
C ASP A 576 -23.76 15.84 -0.76
N ILE A 577 -24.34 14.68 -1.10
CA ILE A 577 -25.74 14.35 -0.78
C ILE A 577 -25.97 14.38 0.73
N ILE A 578 -25.09 13.78 1.53
CA ILE A 578 -25.23 13.84 3.00
C ILE A 578 -25.03 15.25 3.54
N TYR A 579 -24.11 16.02 2.94
CA TYR A 579 -23.79 17.37 3.39
C TYR A 579 -24.95 18.36 3.23
N PHE A 580 -25.72 18.26 2.14
CA PHE A 580 -26.90 19.10 1.89
C PHE A 580 -28.23 18.48 2.35
N MET A 581 -28.20 17.30 2.97
CA MET A 581 -29.41 16.64 3.46
C MET A 581 -29.89 17.29 4.76
N GLU A 582 -31.14 17.71 4.78
CA GLU A 582 -31.81 18.23 5.98
C GLU A 582 -31.90 17.17 7.08
N LEU A 583 -31.60 17.58 8.31
CA LEU A 583 -31.65 16.74 9.50
C LEU A 583 -33.00 16.89 10.20
N LYS A 584 -33.78 15.81 10.28
CA LYS A 584 -34.99 15.77 11.12
C LYS A 584 -34.64 15.17 12.48
N GLU A 585 -35.14 15.79 13.55
CA GLU A 585 -35.11 15.21 14.90
C GLU A 585 -36.33 14.30 15.08
N GLU A 586 -36.09 13.02 15.37
CA GLU A 586 -37.14 12.06 15.69
C GLU A 586 -36.96 11.62 17.16
N ILE A 587 -38.06 11.47 17.90
CA ILE A 587 -38.03 10.95 19.27
C ILE A 587 -38.23 9.44 19.18
N VAL A 588 -37.18 8.67 19.44
CA VAL A 588 -37.23 7.21 19.46
C VAL A 588 -36.88 6.73 20.86
N ASN A 589 -37.80 6.00 21.51
CA ASN A 589 -37.65 5.50 22.89
C ASN A 589 -37.25 6.59 23.90
N GLY A 590 -37.87 7.77 23.82
CA GLY A 590 -37.60 8.91 24.71
C GLY A 590 -36.24 9.60 24.49
N LYS A 591 -35.40 9.11 23.58
CA LYS A 591 -34.14 9.75 23.18
C LYS A 591 -34.33 10.51 21.87
N LYS A 592 -33.83 11.74 21.81
CA LYS A 592 -33.75 12.51 20.56
C LYS A 592 -32.73 11.85 19.64
N VAL A 593 -33.18 11.30 18.52
CA VAL A 593 -32.33 10.68 17.50
C VAL A 593 -32.42 11.52 16.23
N VAL A 594 -31.29 12.03 15.76
CA VAL A 594 -31.21 12.74 14.49
C VAL A 594 -31.25 11.71 13.36
N SER A 595 -32.17 11.87 12.41
CA SER A 595 -32.37 10.95 11.30
C SER A 595 -31.26 11.04 10.24
N LYS A 596 -30.04 10.59 10.57
CA LYS A 596 -28.90 10.49 9.66
C LYS A 596 -28.78 9.07 9.09
N LEU A 597 -28.27 8.97 7.86
CA LEU A 597 -27.86 7.71 7.26
C LEU A 597 -26.80 7.04 8.15
N SER A 598 -26.98 5.75 8.44
CA SER A 598 -25.98 4.94 9.14
C SER A 598 -24.76 4.67 8.23
N SER A 599 -23.62 4.30 8.84
CA SER A 599 -22.37 4.04 8.11
C SER A 599 -22.54 3.07 6.94
N ILE A 600 -23.27 1.97 7.15
CA ILE A 600 -23.52 0.97 6.10
C ILE A 600 -24.46 1.49 5.02
N GLU A 601 -25.45 2.30 5.37
CA GLU A 601 -26.33 2.91 4.37
C GLU A 601 -25.56 3.89 3.48
N TYR A 602 -24.63 4.65 4.06
CA TYR A 602 -23.68 5.46 3.29
C TYR A 602 -22.77 4.61 2.39
N ASP A 603 -22.23 3.49 2.89
CA ASP A 603 -21.39 2.60 2.09
C ASP A 603 -22.17 1.91 0.96
N VAL A 604 -23.44 1.56 1.20
CA VAL A 604 -24.34 1.03 0.16
C VAL A 604 -24.64 2.10 -0.87
N LEU A 605 -24.98 3.33 -0.46
CA LEU A 605 -25.20 4.45 -1.38
C LEU A 605 -23.98 4.69 -2.26
N GLN A 606 -22.80 4.81 -1.64
CA GLN A 606 -21.54 5.06 -2.32
C GLN A 606 -21.20 3.92 -3.30
N SER A 607 -21.39 2.66 -2.89
CA SER A 607 -21.08 1.50 -3.74
C SER A 607 -22.03 1.37 -4.91
N LYS A 608 -23.34 1.54 -4.70
CA LYS A 608 -24.35 1.52 -5.78
C LYS A 608 -24.15 2.70 -6.75
N LEU A 609 -23.72 3.88 -6.28
CA LEU A 609 -23.29 5.00 -7.14
C LEU A 609 -22.03 4.67 -7.95
N ALA A 610 -21.05 3.96 -7.37
CA ALA A 610 -19.85 3.53 -8.11
C ALA A 610 -20.19 2.59 -9.27
N PHE A 611 -21.20 1.74 -9.07
CA PHE A 611 -21.73 0.79 -10.05
C PHE A 611 -23.07 1.24 -10.65
N TYR A 612 -23.25 2.55 -10.86
CA TYR A 612 -24.52 3.18 -11.27
C TYR A 612 -25.24 2.45 -12.41
N GLY A 613 -24.52 2.00 -13.45
CA GLY A 613 -25.13 1.35 -14.62
C GLY A 613 -25.87 0.04 -14.31
N LYS A 614 -25.47 -0.68 -13.25
CA LYS A 614 -26.13 -1.93 -12.82
C LYS A 614 -27.26 -1.65 -11.81
N HIS A 615 -27.11 -0.61 -10.99
CA HIS A 615 -27.93 -0.36 -9.80
C HIS A 615 -28.77 0.93 -9.88
N GLU A 616 -29.12 1.39 -11.08
CA GLU A 616 -29.94 2.60 -11.27
C GLU A 616 -31.30 2.49 -10.59
N GLU A 617 -31.96 1.33 -10.70
CA GLU A 617 -33.27 1.08 -10.08
C GLU A 617 -33.14 0.98 -8.55
N ASP A 618 -32.13 0.28 -8.05
CA ASP A 618 -31.82 0.24 -6.61
C ASP A 618 -31.60 1.64 -6.05
N LEU A 619 -30.89 2.52 -6.76
CA LEU A 619 -30.66 3.91 -6.33
C LEU A 619 -31.97 4.71 -6.23
N LYS A 620 -32.89 4.54 -7.18
CA LYS A 620 -34.23 5.18 -7.10
C LYS A 620 -35.01 4.68 -5.89
N LEU A 621 -34.95 3.37 -5.61
CA LEU A 621 -35.56 2.78 -4.42
C LEU A 621 -34.91 3.29 -3.12
N LEU A 622 -33.57 3.43 -3.09
CA LEU A 622 -32.85 4.00 -1.95
C LEU A 622 -33.23 5.45 -1.70
N PHE A 623 -33.29 6.28 -2.76
CA PHE A 623 -33.66 7.69 -2.65
C PHE A 623 -35.08 7.86 -2.12
N LYS A 624 -36.01 6.96 -2.51
CA LYS A 624 -37.36 6.92 -1.96
C LYS A 624 -37.39 6.41 -0.51
N LYS A 625 -36.72 5.29 -0.21
CA LYS A 625 -36.72 4.66 1.13
C LYS A 625 -36.14 5.57 2.20
N TRP A 626 -35.06 6.29 1.89
CA TRP A 626 -34.42 7.22 2.82
C TRP A 626 -34.94 8.65 2.70
N ASN A 627 -35.97 8.86 1.88
CA ASN A 627 -36.56 10.15 1.59
C ASN A 627 -35.56 11.25 1.18
N LEU A 628 -34.53 10.86 0.42
CA LEU A 628 -33.47 11.77 -0.02
C LEU A 628 -33.98 12.79 -1.05
N ASN A 629 -35.01 12.45 -1.83
CA ASN A 629 -35.58 13.37 -2.82
C ASN A 629 -36.27 14.58 -2.17
N GLU A 630 -36.84 14.41 -0.98
CA GLU A 630 -37.49 15.51 -0.24
C GLU A 630 -36.50 16.22 0.69
N ARG A 631 -35.58 15.48 1.33
CA ARG A 631 -34.62 16.04 2.30
C ARG A 631 -33.42 16.72 1.66
N HIS A 632 -33.16 16.49 0.38
CA HIS A 632 -32.04 17.10 -0.33
C HIS A 632 -32.54 18.18 -1.30
N PRO A 633 -31.99 19.40 -1.25
CA PRO A 633 -32.58 20.59 -1.86
C PRO A 633 -32.85 20.48 -3.37
N PHE A 634 -31.96 19.83 -4.12
CA PHE A 634 -32.03 19.75 -5.58
C PHE A 634 -31.91 18.32 -6.15
N LEU A 635 -31.92 17.27 -5.31
CA LEU A 635 -31.66 15.90 -5.79
C LEU A 635 -32.79 15.40 -6.69
N LYS A 636 -34.04 15.79 -6.38
CA LYS A 636 -35.23 15.48 -7.17
C LYS A 636 -35.14 15.97 -8.63
N ASP A 637 -34.41 17.07 -8.85
CA ASP A 637 -34.27 17.72 -10.16
C ASP A 637 -33.09 17.13 -10.96
N VAL A 638 -32.30 16.23 -10.36
CA VAL A 638 -31.20 15.56 -11.06
C VAL A 638 -31.77 14.46 -11.94
N SER A 639 -31.80 14.70 -13.26
CA SER A 639 -32.28 13.71 -14.22
C SER A 639 -31.46 12.42 -14.15
N MET A 640 -32.16 11.32 -13.82
CA MET A 640 -31.70 9.94 -13.87
C MET A 640 -32.20 9.20 -15.12
N GLU A 641 -32.87 9.89 -16.05
CA GLU A 641 -33.56 9.26 -17.18
C GLU A 641 -32.62 8.82 -18.30
N LYS A 642 -32.93 7.67 -18.93
CA LYS A 642 -32.14 7.15 -20.05
C LYS A 642 -32.20 8.13 -21.22
N VAL A 643 -31.04 8.42 -21.82
CA VAL A 643 -30.95 9.36 -22.94
C VAL A 643 -31.08 8.59 -24.26
N GLU A 644 -31.98 9.06 -25.12
CA GLU A 644 -32.10 8.54 -26.48
C GLU A 644 -30.89 8.97 -27.33
N ASP A 645 -30.21 7.99 -27.91
CA ASP A 645 -29.15 8.24 -28.88
C ASP A 645 -29.77 8.77 -30.19
N ARG A 646 -28.96 9.36 -31.10
CA ARG A 646 -29.44 9.87 -32.41
C ARG A 646 -30.14 8.82 -33.31
N ARG A 647 -30.14 7.55 -32.88
CA ARG A 647 -30.75 6.38 -33.52
C ARG A 647 -31.99 5.86 -32.77
N GLY A 648 -32.53 6.60 -31.80
CA GLY A 648 -33.72 6.23 -31.01
C GLY A 648 -33.47 5.19 -29.89
N PHE A 649 -32.22 4.78 -29.65
CA PHE A 649 -31.90 3.81 -28.59
C PHE A 649 -31.69 4.50 -27.24
N LYS A 650 -32.49 4.15 -26.23
CA LYS A 650 -32.31 4.60 -24.84
C LYS A 650 -31.05 3.99 -24.22
N ARG A 651 -30.01 4.80 -24.02
CA ARG A 651 -28.77 4.37 -23.33
C ARG A 651 -28.83 4.68 -21.84
N GLN A 652 -28.37 3.73 -21.01
CA GLN A 652 -28.15 3.95 -19.59
C GLN A 652 -27.16 5.10 -19.34
N ILE A 653 -27.49 5.96 -18.37
CA ILE A 653 -26.59 7.00 -17.88
C ILE A 653 -25.45 6.33 -17.11
N GLY A 654 -24.20 6.71 -17.40
CA GLY A 654 -23.06 6.35 -16.55
C GLY A 654 -22.85 7.37 -15.43
N ILE A 655 -22.19 6.98 -14.34
CA ILE A 655 -21.89 7.85 -13.18
C ILE A 655 -21.27 9.21 -13.55
N LYS A 656 -20.46 9.29 -14.62
CA LYS A 656 -19.89 10.56 -15.10
C LYS A 656 -20.96 11.56 -15.55
N LYS A 657 -22.00 11.08 -16.21
CA LYS A 657 -23.10 11.90 -16.70
C LYS A 657 -24.07 12.25 -15.57
N PHE A 658 -24.32 11.33 -14.65
CA PHE A 658 -25.04 11.63 -13.40
C PHE A 658 -24.32 12.73 -12.59
N PHE A 659 -23.02 12.59 -12.37
CA PHE A 659 -22.19 13.60 -11.69
C PHE A 659 -22.23 14.96 -12.39
N LYS A 660 -22.18 14.97 -13.73
CA LYS A 660 -22.33 16.21 -14.51
C LYS A 660 -23.67 16.87 -14.21
N ASN A 661 -24.78 16.14 -14.36
CA ASN A 661 -26.13 16.65 -14.08
C ASN A 661 -26.25 17.16 -12.64
N TYR A 662 -25.75 16.40 -11.67
CA TYR A 662 -25.76 16.76 -10.25
C TYR A 662 -25.04 18.09 -9.97
N ILE A 663 -23.84 18.31 -10.53
CA ILE A 663 -23.10 19.58 -10.35
C ILE A 663 -23.81 20.75 -11.02
N TYR A 664 -24.42 20.55 -12.19
CA TYR A 664 -25.22 21.61 -12.82
C TYR A 664 -26.41 21.99 -11.95
N GLN A 665 -27.13 21.01 -11.39
CA GLN A 665 -28.23 21.32 -10.46
C GLN A 665 -27.76 21.98 -9.17
N ARG A 666 -26.61 21.57 -8.63
CA ARG A 666 -25.96 22.29 -7.52
C ARG A 666 -25.70 23.76 -7.88
N LYS A 667 -25.23 24.05 -9.10
CA LYS A 667 -25.02 25.44 -9.58
C LYS A 667 -26.33 26.22 -9.69
N TYR A 668 -27.37 25.62 -10.27
CA TYR A 668 -28.68 26.27 -10.41
C TYR A 668 -29.27 26.60 -9.03
N TRP A 669 -29.30 25.62 -8.13
CA TRP A 669 -29.78 25.81 -6.77
C TRP A 669 -28.98 26.89 -6.01
N LEU A 670 -27.64 26.85 -6.05
CA LEU A 670 -26.81 27.86 -5.40
C LEU A 670 -27.05 29.28 -5.95
N ASN A 671 -27.45 29.42 -7.21
CA ASN A 671 -27.77 30.70 -7.83
C ASN A 671 -29.19 31.19 -7.51
N ASP A 672 -30.13 30.27 -7.26
CA ASP A 672 -31.54 30.56 -6.97
C ASP A 672 -31.83 30.75 -5.47
N LEU A 673 -30.87 30.42 -4.60
CA LEU A 673 -30.96 30.67 -3.16
C LEU A 673 -31.22 32.15 -2.85
N LYS A 674 -32.46 32.46 -2.47
CA LYS A 674 -32.80 33.73 -1.82
C LYS A 674 -32.23 33.73 -0.41
N LEU A 675 -31.53 34.80 -0.05
CA LEU A 675 -31.02 35.00 1.30
C LEU A 675 -32.21 35.31 2.22
N GLU A 676 -32.80 34.28 2.80
CA GLU A 676 -33.78 34.42 3.86
C GLU A 676 -33.09 34.30 5.22
N ILE A 677 -33.57 34.99 6.25
CA ILE A 677 -32.90 35.04 7.57
C ILE A 677 -33.01 33.72 8.36
N ASN A 678 -33.79 32.75 7.86
CA ASN A 678 -34.08 31.54 8.63
C ASN A 678 -32.88 30.57 8.68
N LYS A 679 -32.35 30.34 9.88
CA LYS A 679 -31.19 29.48 10.16
C LYS A 679 -31.38 28.03 9.72
N GLU A 680 -32.62 27.54 9.75
CA GLU A 680 -32.96 26.15 9.38
C GLU A 680 -32.63 25.84 7.90
N ASN A 681 -32.68 26.86 7.03
CA ASN A 681 -32.39 26.72 5.60
C ASN A 681 -30.88 26.61 5.29
N TYR A 682 -30.00 26.86 6.26
CA TYR A 682 -28.54 26.91 6.09
C TYR A 682 -27.78 25.95 7.02
N HIS A 683 -28.32 24.76 7.27
CA HIS A 683 -27.70 23.73 8.11
C HIS A 683 -26.27 23.32 7.69
N PHE A 684 -25.87 23.63 6.45
CA PHE A 684 -24.53 23.39 5.90
C PHE A 684 -23.53 24.53 6.18
N VAL A 685 -23.96 25.62 6.81
CA VAL A 685 -23.14 26.74 7.26
C VAL A 685 -22.76 26.53 8.72
N ASP A 686 -21.48 26.70 9.02
CA ASP A 686 -20.95 26.50 10.35
C ASP A 686 -21.23 27.70 11.27
N ASP A 687 -22.08 27.53 12.29
CA ASP A 687 -22.45 28.56 13.26
C ASP A 687 -21.29 29.13 14.09
N TYR A 688 -20.12 28.49 14.09
CA TYR A 688 -18.97 28.95 14.90
C TYR A 688 -18.29 30.21 14.35
N LYS A 689 -18.67 30.69 13.16
CA LYS A 689 -18.12 31.92 12.56
C LYS A 689 -18.94 33.18 12.84
N VAL A 690 -20.06 33.03 13.55
CA VAL A 690 -21.01 34.10 13.85
C VAL A 690 -20.68 34.65 15.23
N CYS A 691 -20.80 35.96 15.42
CA CYS A 691 -20.70 36.57 16.75
C CYS A 691 -21.65 35.86 17.72
N LYS A 692 -21.09 35.41 18.84
CA LYS A 692 -21.84 34.71 19.89
C LYS A 692 -22.08 35.65 21.04
N ASN A 693 -23.27 35.59 21.63
CA ASN A 693 -23.57 36.37 22.82
C ASN A 693 -22.62 35.99 23.97
N ASP A 694 -22.36 36.92 24.89
CA ASP A 694 -21.46 36.71 26.04
C ASP A 694 -21.74 35.42 26.82
N THR A 695 -23.00 35.03 26.98
CA THR A 695 -23.40 33.79 27.65
C THR A 695 -22.87 32.54 26.96
N GLN A 696 -22.84 32.53 25.63
CA GLN A 696 -22.34 31.41 24.83
C GLN A 696 -20.81 31.36 24.84
N ILE A 697 -20.13 32.50 24.94
CA ILE A 697 -18.67 32.57 25.09
C ILE A 697 -18.25 32.04 26.46
N LYS A 698 -18.96 32.44 27.53
CA LYS A 698 -18.73 31.91 28.88
C LYS A 698 -18.91 30.38 28.92
N ALA A 699 -20.00 29.88 28.33
CA ALA A 699 -20.23 28.45 28.20
C ALA A 699 -19.13 27.75 27.38
N TYR A 700 -18.70 28.35 26.27
CA TYR A 700 -17.61 27.80 25.45
C TYR A 700 -16.27 27.75 26.20
N ALA A 701 -15.91 28.81 26.94
CA ALA A 701 -14.72 28.84 27.78
C ALA A 701 -14.79 27.77 28.89
N SER A 702 -15.94 27.61 29.54
CA SER A 702 -16.15 26.57 30.56
C SER A 702 -16.00 25.15 30.00
N ASN A 703 -16.51 24.90 28.78
CA ASN A 703 -16.37 23.60 28.12
C ASN A 703 -14.90 23.32 27.75
N LEU A 704 -14.15 24.33 27.30
CA LEU A 704 -12.74 24.19 26.95
C LEU A 704 -11.86 23.79 28.15
N LEU A 705 -12.23 24.17 29.38
CA LEU A 705 -11.50 23.76 30.59
C LEU A 705 -11.54 22.23 30.82
N ASN A 706 -12.63 21.58 30.38
CA ASN A 706 -12.85 20.14 30.54
C ASN A 706 -12.37 19.31 29.33
N HIS A 707 -11.89 19.97 28.26
CA HIS A 707 -11.42 19.31 27.05
C HIS A 707 -9.88 19.25 26.99
N THR A 708 -9.36 18.32 26.19
CA THR A 708 -7.93 18.23 25.87
C THR A 708 -7.40 19.55 25.31
N ILE A 709 -6.24 19.99 25.80
CA ILE A 709 -5.62 21.25 25.38
C ILE A 709 -4.91 21.09 24.03
N TYR A 710 -5.12 22.05 23.13
CA TYR A 710 -4.40 22.12 21.85
C TYR A 710 -3.16 23.00 22.00
N LEU A 711 -1.99 22.42 21.77
CA LEU A 711 -0.72 23.16 21.88
C LEU A 711 -0.49 24.03 20.63
N PRO A 712 -0.08 25.30 20.79
CA PRO A 712 0.28 26.17 19.68
C PRO A 712 1.49 25.66 18.88
N ASN A 713 1.57 26.02 17.60
CA ASN A 713 2.65 25.56 16.72
C ASN A 713 4.01 26.16 17.09
N ASP A 714 4.02 27.39 17.57
CA ASP A 714 5.20 28.20 17.91
C ASP A 714 5.47 28.21 19.42
N LEU A 715 4.84 27.33 20.20
CA LEU A 715 4.99 27.25 21.65
C LEU A 715 6.46 27.20 22.12
N PHE A 716 7.32 26.54 21.34
CA PHE A 716 8.74 26.36 21.67
C PHE A 716 9.65 27.44 21.07
N SER A 717 9.12 28.47 20.40
CA SER A 717 9.94 29.49 19.74
C SER A 717 10.85 30.22 20.73
N ASP A 718 10.29 30.57 21.89
CA ASP A 718 10.94 31.45 22.85
C ASP A 718 12.07 30.70 23.57
N LEU A 719 11.83 29.42 23.92
CA LEU A 719 12.87 28.53 24.43
C LEU A 719 14.04 28.36 23.46
N ILE A 720 13.75 28.27 22.15
CA ILE A 720 14.79 28.13 21.11
C ILE A 720 15.55 29.45 20.94
N LEU A 721 14.87 30.60 21.01
CA LEU A 721 15.47 31.93 20.94
C LEU A 721 16.42 32.20 22.10
N GLU A 722 15.98 31.95 23.33
CA GLU A 722 16.79 32.14 24.55
C GLU A 722 18.09 31.36 24.55
N ASN A 723 18.10 30.20 23.87
CA ASN A 723 19.27 29.33 23.76
C ASN A 723 19.96 29.41 22.38
N SER A 724 19.67 30.46 21.61
CA SER A 724 20.31 30.70 20.31
C SER A 724 21.48 31.68 20.45
N ASN A 725 22.57 31.42 19.73
CA ASN A 725 23.80 32.22 19.79
C ASN A 725 23.77 33.47 18.88
N PHE A 726 22.61 33.87 18.37
CA PHE A 726 22.47 34.99 17.43
C PHE A 726 21.35 35.93 17.83
N ALA A 727 21.58 37.24 17.71
CA ALA A 727 20.58 38.26 17.96
C ALA A 727 19.58 38.33 16.79
N VAL A 728 18.34 37.89 17.01
CA VAL A 728 17.23 38.07 16.07
C VAL A 728 15.98 38.47 16.84
N GLU A 729 15.40 39.64 16.54
CA GLU A 729 14.26 40.20 17.28
C GLU A 729 12.94 39.47 16.99
N LYS A 730 12.71 39.00 15.75
CA LYS A 730 11.53 38.20 15.36
C LYS A 730 11.87 37.26 14.21
N ALA A 731 11.86 35.95 14.45
CA ALA A 731 12.05 34.95 13.41
C ALA A 731 11.10 33.76 13.53
N ASN A 732 10.78 33.17 12.37
CA ASN A 732 10.04 31.93 12.28
C ASN A 732 10.81 30.78 12.95
N THR A 733 10.15 29.93 13.73
CA THR A 733 10.77 28.78 14.43
C THR A 733 11.56 27.86 13.50
N ASN A 734 11.11 27.65 12.26
CA ASN A 734 11.90 26.89 11.27
C ASN A 734 13.24 27.56 10.98
N PHE A 735 13.24 28.89 10.83
CA PHE A 735 14.46 29.65 10.58
C PHE A 735 15.41 29.57 11.77
N LEU A 736 14.89 29.68 12.99
CA LEU A 736 15.69 29.57 14.22
C LEU A 736 16.43 28.23 14.31
N ILE A 737 15.70 27.13 14.12
CA ILE A 737 16.30 25.78 14.15
C ILE A 737 17.29 25.62 13.00
N SER A 738 16.89 26.03 11.79
CA SER A 738 17.78 25.95 10.63
C SER A 738 19.08 26.70 10.89
N LYS A 739 19.04 27.90 11.47
CA LYS A 739 20.21 28.72 11.74
C LYS A 739 21.06 28.15 12.88
N ASN A 740 20.45 27.67 13.97
CA ASN A 740 21.17 26.95 15.03
C ASN A 740 21.91 25.70 14.51
N LEU A 741 21.40 25.09 13.44
CA LEU A 741 21.96 23.89 12.82
C LEU A 741 22.66 24.17 11.48
N GLU A 742 23.04 25.43 11.23
CA GLU A 742 23.61 25.84 9.94
C GLU A 742 24.97 25.22 9.63
N TYR A 743 25.70 24.85 10.67
CA TYR A 743 27.01 24.19 10.56
C TYR A 743 26.98 22.83 9.84
N PHE A 744 25.82 22.20 9.66
CA PHE A 744 25.68 20.94 8.92
C PHE A 744 25.70 21.10 7.38
N GLY A 745 25.66 22.34 6.86
CA GLY A 745 25.55 22.58 5.41
C GLY A 745 24.20 22.14 4.82
N ASN A 746 24.11 22.16 3.48
CA ASN A 746 22.92 21.76 2.72
C ASN A 746 23.28 20.71 1.65
N GLN A 747 22.34 19.83 1.31
CA GLN A 747 22.47 18.95 0.15
C GLN A 747 22.41 19.73 -1.18
N TRP A 748 23.01 19.18 -2.24
CA TRP A 748 23.18 19.86 -3.54
C TRP A 748 21.84 20.25 -4.16
N PHE A 749 20.84 19.39 -4.00
CA PHE A 749 19.52 19.58 -4.57
C PHE A 749 18.74 20.72 -3.89
N TYR A 750 19.29 21.38 -2.87
CA TYR A 750 18.74 22.61 -2.30
C TYR A 750 19.36 23.89 -2.89
N ASN A 751 20.41 23.78 -3.72
CA ASN A 751 21.01 24.93 -4.37
C ASN A 751 20.03 25.54 -5.38
N LYS A 752 19.91 26.88 -5.36
CA LYS A 752 18.94 27.62 -6.19
C LYS A 752 19.12 27.39 -7.70
N GLU A 753 20.35 27.14 -8.14
CA GLU A 753 20.72 26.88 -9.54
C GLU A 753 20.04 25.63 -10.11
N ASN A 754 19.72 24.64 -9.27
CA ASN A 754 19.09 23.40 -9.69
C ASN A 754 17.57 23.54 -9.92
N TYR A 755 16.99 24.72 -9.70
CA TYR A 755 15.55 24.96 -9.81
C TYR A 755 15.24 25.86 -11.01
N GLN A 756 14.09 25.62 -11.64
CA GLN A 756 13.60 26.40 -12.76
C GLN A 756 13.52 27.89 -12.40
N GLN A 757 14.11 28.71 -13.26
CA GLN A 757 14.04 30.17 -13.20
C GLN A 757 12.80 30.64 -13.98
N GLY A 758 12.21 31.78 -13.61
CA GLY A 758 11.03 32.34 -14.29
C GLY A 758 9.66 31.80 -13.87
N LEU A 759 9.55 31.15 -12.71
CA LEU A 759 8.25 30.82 -12.11
C LEU A 759 7.49 32.09 -11.68
N ASP A 760 6.15 32.07 -11.76
CA ASP A 760 5.29 33.12 -11.21
C ASP A 760 5.67 33.45 -9.75
N THR A 761 5.53 34.71 -9.35
CA THR A 761 5.92 35.23 -8.02
C THR A 761 5.36 34.39 -6.87
N TYR A 762 4.09 33.98 -6.98
CA TYR A 762 3.43 33.12 -5.99
C TYR A 762 4.06 31.72 -5.93
N GLN A 763 4.33 31.10 -7.08
CA GLN A 763 4.92 29.76 -7.13
C GLN A 763 6.37 29.76 -6.63
N SER A 764 7.13 30.81 -6.95
CA SER A 764 8.49 31.03 -6.45
C SER A 764 8.51 31.14 -4.92
N HIS A 765 7.62 31.94 -4.34
CA HIS A 765 7.52 32.09 -2.88
C HIS A 765 7.11 30.76 -2.19
N LEU A 766 6.17 30.01 -2.78
CA LEU A 766 5.78 28.69 -2.27
C LEU A 766 6.94 27.69 -2.30
N ARG A 767 7.68 27.62 -3.41
CA ARG A 767 8.86 26.78 -3.56
C ARG A 767 9.88 27.10 -2.48
N ASP A 768 10.22 28.39 -2.30
CA ASP A 768 11.24 28.81 -1.34
C ASP A 768 10.84 28.51 0.11
N LYS A 769 9.54 28.64 0.43
CA LYS A 769 9.00 28.23 1.74
C LYS A 769 9.13 26.72 1.96
N GLN A 770 8.88 25.92 0.93
CA GLN A 770 9.02 24.46 0.97
C GLN A 770 10.47 24.02 1.11
N ILE A 771 11.39 24.66 0.36
CA ILE A 771 12.84 24.42 0.47
C ILE A 771 13.33 24.71 1.89
N ARG A 772 12.99 25.87 2.46
CA ARG A 772 13.39 26.22 3.84
C ARG A 772 12.90 25.19 4.86
N LYS A 773 11.65 24.73 4.73
CA LYS A 773 11.11 23.68 5.58
C LYS A 773 11.93 22.40 5.42
N ALA A 774 12.16 21.94 4.19
CA ALA A 774 12.89 20.70 3.91
C ALA A 774 14.35 20.73 4.44
N ILE A 775 15.06 21.84 4.27
CA ILE A 775 16.40 22.05 4.84
C ILE A 775 16.36 21.92 6.37
N THR A 776 15.38 22.55 7.02
CA THR A 776 15.24 22.50 8.49
C THR A 776 15.05 21.06 8.97
N LEU A 777 14.20 20.29 8.28
CA LEU A 777 13.94 18.88 8.62
C LEU A 777 15.22 18.02 8.43
N ASP A 778 15.93 18.20 7.32
CA ASP A 778 17.16 17.44 7.05
C ASP A 778 18.28 17.78 8.03
N ARG A 779 18.44 19.06 8.40
CA ARG A 779 19.37 19.48 9.46
C ARG A 779 19.01 18.88 10.81
N LEU A 780 17.72 18.73 11.12
CA LEU A 780 17.28 18.08 12.35
C LEU A 780 17.61 16.57 12.36
N TYR A 781 17.48 15.88 11.22
CA TYR A 781 17.97 14.51 11.07
C TYR A 781 19.48 14.41 11.28
N TRP A 782 20.26 15.34 10.74
CA TRP A 782 21.69 15.41 11.01
C TRP A 782 21.99 15.62 12.50
N ASN A 783 21.21 16.45 13.19
CA ASN A 783 21.33 16.64 14.63
C ASN A 783 21.05 15.33 15.40
N MET A 784 20.01 14.59 15.02
CA MET A 784 19.73 13.26 15.59
C MET A 784 20.92 12.32 15.37
N LEU A 785 21.46 12.25 14.16
CA LEU A 785 22.62 11.41 13.87
C LEU A 785 23.84 11.80 14.71
N LYS A 786 24.17 13.11 14.77
CA LYS A 786 25.28 13.65 15.56
C LYS A 786 25.21 13.26 17.03
N ILE A 787 24.03 13.31 17.63
CA ILE A 787 23.88 13.01 19.07
C ILE A 787 24.10 11.51 19.34
N ASN A 788 23.77 10.65 18.37
CA ASN A 788 24.01 9.22 18.50
C ASN A 788 25.46 8.80 18.20
N THR A 789 26.30 9.67 17.60
CA THR A 789 27.73 9.35 17.39
C THR A 789 28.50 9.25 18.70
N GLN A 790 27.93 9.75 19.80
CA GLN A 790 28.49 9.63 21.15
C GLN A 790 28.24 8.26 21.80
N ILE A 791 27.42 7.40 21.16
CA ILE A 791 27.19 6.03 21.61
C ILE A 791 28.30 5.14 21.02
N PRO A 792 29.09 4.41 21.85
CA PRO A 792 30.26 3.64 21.39
C PRO A 792 29.96 2.60 20.30
N GLU A 793 28.77 2.01 20.32
CA GLU A 793 28.28 1.06 19.30
C GLU A 793 28.17 1.69 17.90
N PHE A 794 27.91 3.00 17.85
CA PHE A 794 27.70 3.73 16.61
C PHE A 794 28.93 4.56 16.22
N SER A 795 29.81 4.95 17.16
CA SER A 795 31.01 5.75 16.86
C SER A 795 31.88 5.07 15.80
N GLN A 796 32.02 3.74 15.83
CA GLN A 796 32.70 2.97 14.79
C GLN A 796 32.02 3.10 13.43
N ILE A 797 30.68 3.09 13.34
CA ILE A 797 29.95 3.28 12.08
C ILE A 797 30.17 4.71 11.54
N PHE A 798 30.26 5.72 12.40
CA PHE A 798 30.48 7.11 12.00
C PHE A 798 31.94 7.40 11.62
N GLU A 799 32.92 6.84 12.35
CA GLU A 799 34.35 6.92 12.06
C GLU A 799 34.73 6.11 10.80
N GLN A 800 34.22 4.89 10.65
CA GLN A 800 34.49 4.04 9.47
C GLN A 800 33.87 4.59 8.18
N ASN A 801 32.79 5.37 8.28
CA ASN A 801 32.09 5.97 7.13
C ASN A 801 32.44 7.46 6.92
N ASN A 802 33.45 8.02 7.61
CA ASN A 802 33.84 9.43 7.51
C ASN A 802 32.68 10.41 7.71
N LEU A 803 31.67 10.03 8.52
CA LEU A 803 30.48 10.86 8.76
C LEU A 803 30.79 12.13 9.58
N ALA A 804 31.91 12.14 10.30
CA ALA A 804 32.41 13.31 11.05
C ALA A 804 32.90 14.46 10.14
N ALA A 805 33.21 14.20 8.87
CA ALA A 805 33.78 15.17 7.93
C ALA A 805 32.76 15.76 6.92
N TYR A 806 31.44 15.56 7.11
CA TYR A 806 30.39 15.95 6.16
C TYR A 806 30.11 17.47 6.08
N ASN A 807 31.05 18.30 6.54
CA ASN A 807 30.90 19.76 6.67
C ASN A 807 31.32 20.58 5.43
N SER A 808 31.78 19.97 4.32
CA SER A 808 32.19 20.79 3.15
C SER A 808 31.80 20.17 1.80
N GLU A 809 30.93 20.93 1.11
CA GLU A 809 30.82 21.12 -0.35
C GLU A 809 30.58 19.93 -1.29
N GLN A 810 30.69 18.68 -0.85
CA GLN A 810 30.37 17.50 -1.68
C GLN A 810 29.25 16.69 -1.07
N THR A 811 28.23 16.47 -1.88
CA THR A 811 26.91 16.17 -1.36
C THR A 811 26.70 14.68 -1.17
N LEU A 812 25.87 14.28 -0.20
CA LEU A 812 25.72 12.87 0.17
C LEU A 812 25.24 11.99 -1.01
N LEU A 813 24.60 12.58 -2.03
CA LEU A 813 24.23 11.89 -3.27
C LEU A 813 25.38 11.84 -4.29
N GLU A 814 26.12 12.94 -4.52
CA GLU A 814 27.30 12.93 -5.41
C GLU A 814 28.41 12.05 -4.83
N LYS A 815 28.54 12.02 -3.50
CA LYS A 815 29.33 11.07 -2.75
C LYS A 815 28.64 9.71 -2.63
N GLN A 816 27.33 9.49 -2.61
CA GLN A 816 26.77 8.12 -2.74
C GLN A 816 26.94 7.54 -4.14
N ILE A 817 26.97 8.39 -5.17
CA ILE A 817 27.23 8.02 -6.56
C ILE A 817 28.74 7.74 -6.73
N ARG A 818 29.64 8.60 -6.21
CA ARG A 818 31.12 8.38 -6.22
C ARG A 818 31.65 7.40 -5.17
N MET A 819 31.02 7.30 -3.99
CA MET A 819 31.31 6.37 -2.86
C MET A 819 30.38 5.15 -2.88
N SER A 820 29.63 4.93 -3.96
CA SER A 820 29.06 3.61 -4.23
C SER A 820 30.17 2.54 -4.25
N SER A 821 31.44 2.93 -4.40
CA SER A 821 32.65 2.13 -4.20
C SER A 821 33.18 2.05 -2.74
N ASN A 822 32.89 3.01 -1.86
CA ASN A 822 33.65 3.23 -0.61
C ASN A 822 32.87 3.31 0.72
N PHE A 823 31.54 3.12 0.76
CA PHE A 823 30.92 2.72 2.04
C PHE A 823 31.47 1.34 2.40
N LYS A 824 32.37 1.26 3.38
CA LYS A 824 32.93 -0.02 3.83
C LYS A 824 31.78 -0.92 4.24
N LEU A 825 31.93 -2.19 3.86
CA LEU A 825 30.99 -3.26 4.14
C LEU A 825 30.64 -3.23 5.63
N ALA A 826 29.40 -2.90 5.97
CA ALA A 826 28.95 -3.09 7.34
C ALA A 826 28.82 -4.60 7.55
N LYS A 827 29.55 -5.14 8.52
CA LYS A 827 29.37 -6.52 8.97
C LYS A 827 28.09 -6.53 9.79
N GLU A 828 26.98 -7.00 9.23
CA GLU A 828 25.80 -7.33 10.01
C GLU A 828 25.82 -8.84 10.30
N ASP A 829 25.73 -9.14 11.59
CA ASP A 829 25.66 -10.50 12.13
C ASP A 829 24.19 -10.76 12.49
N PHE A 830 23.45 -11.43 11.59
CA PHE A 830 22.04 -11.77 11.87
C PHE A 830 21.94 -13.12 12.54
N ARG A 831 21.15 -13.21 13.61
CA ARG A 831 20.76 -14.50 14.19
C ARG A 831 19.46 -14.92 13.56
N TYR A 832 19.50 -16.01 12.79
CA TYR A 832 18.31 -16.65 12.29
C TYR A 832 17.87 -17.72 13.28
N LEU A 833 16.68 -17.54 13.88
CA LEU A 833 16.01 -18.57 14.66
C LEU A 833 14.86 -19.16 13.84
N ASP A 834 14.87 -20.49 13.70
CA ASP A 834 13.73 -21.25 13.20
C ASP A 834 13.12 -22.03 14.36
N PHE A 835 12.01 -21.53 14.92
CA PHE A 835 11.30 -22.17 16.03
C PHE A 835 10.61 -23.47 15.62
N ASP A 836 10.31 -23.66 14.34
CA ASP A 836 9.65 -24.89 13.86
C ASP A 836 10.66 -26.03 13.68
N ARG A 837 11.96 -25.71 13.57
CA ARG A 837 13.04 -26.66 13.23
C ARG A 837 14.16 -26.74 14.26
N ASP A 838 14.01 -26.05 15.40
CA ASP A 838 14.92 -26.04 16.54
C ASP A 838 16.40 -25.80 16.19
N PHE A 839 16.69 -24.74 15.43
CA PHE A 839 18.07 -24.32 15.20
C PHE A 839 18.27 -22.80 15.20
N GLU A 840 19.45 -22.38 15.67
CA GLU A 840 19.95 -21.00 15.59
C GLU A 840 21.19 -20.98 14.71
N ILE A 841 21.25 -20.06 13.75
CA ILE A 841 22.44 -19.86 12.92
C ILE A 841 22.72 -18.39 12.67
N LYS A 842 24.01 -18.04 12.69
CA LYS A 842 24.48 -16.68 12.41
C LYS A 842 24.72 -16.50 10.91
N ILE A 843 24.10 -15.51 10.29
CA ILE A 843 24.36 -15.15 8.89
C ILE A 843 25.27 -13.92 8.88
N GLU A 844 26.48 -14.08 8.36
CA GLU A 844 27.47 -13.00 8.25
C GLU A 844 27.40 -12.40 6.83
N GLY A 845 27.13 -11.11 6.74
CA GLY A 845 27.01 -10.41 5.45
C GLY A 845 27.80 -9.11 5.46
N TYR A 846 28.57 -8.91 4.40
CA TYR A 846 29.29 -7.68 4.14
C TYR A 846 28.58 -6.95 3.00
N ARG A 847 27.81 -5.89 3.30
CA ARG A 847 27.10 -5.11 2.27
C ARG A 847 27.26 -3.62 2.41
N LYS A 848 27.11 -2.94 1.26
CA LYS A 848 26.90 -1.50 1.20
C LYS A 848 25.52 -1.18 1.76
N ILE A 849 25.40 -0.05 2.44
CA ILE A 849 24.15 0.35 3.12
C ILE A 849 22.94 0.37 2.17
N LYS A 850 23.15 0.78 0.91
CA LYS A 850 22.09 0.82 -0.12
C LYS A 850 21.49 -0.56 -0.44
N ASP A 851 22.24 -1.64 -0.23
CA ASP A 851 21.87 -3.00 -0.63
C ASP A 851 21.28 -3.83 0.53
N PHE A 852 21.17 -3.27 1.74
CA PHE A 852 20.56 -3.96 2.90
C PHE A 852 19.13 -4.40 2.67
N GLY A 853 18.36 -3.66 1.87
CA GLY A 853 16.99 -4.05 1.50
C GLY A 853 16.95 -5.39 0.75
N ILE A 854 17.99 -5.68 -0.04
CA ILE A 854 18.13 -6.92 -0.81
C ILE A 854 18.42 -8.09 0.13
N PHE A 855 19.32 -7.90 1.10
CA PHE A 855 19.66 -8.93 2.08
C PHE A 855 18.47 -9.29 2.99
N ARG A 856 17.71 -8.30 3.47
CA ARG A 856 16.50 -8.57 4.26
C ARG A 856 15.42 -9.31 3.47
N HIS A 857 15.34 -9.10 2.15
CA HIS A 857 14.46 -9.90 1.29
C HIS A 857 14.96 -11.33 1.12
N LEU A 858 16.28 -11.53 1.05
CA LEU A 858 16.90 -12.85 0.96
C LEU A 858 16.52 -13.71 2.16
N ILE A 859 16.68 -13.21 3.40
CA ILE A 859 16.40 -13.96 4.64
C ILE A 859 14.94 -14.43 4.72
N LYS A 860 13.99 -13.68 4.13
CA LYS A 860 12.57 -14.02 4.10
C LYS A 860 12.15 -14.96 2.97
N ASP A 861 13.08 -15.35 2.10
CA ASP A 861 12.78 -16.31 1.06
C ASP A 861 12.41 -17.65 1.72
N ARG A 862 11.28 -18.23 1.30
CA ARG A 862 10.74 -19.47 1.90
C ARG A 862 11.68 -20.67 1.79
N ARG A 863 12.67 -20.60 0.91
CA ARG A 863 13.67 -21.64 0.70
C ARG A 863 14.82 -21.57 1.72
N VAL A 864 15.14 -20.36 2.19
CA VAL A 864 16.27 -20.11 3.09
C VAL A 864 16.21 -20.93 4.38
N PRO A 865 15.08 -21.06 5.12
CA PRO A 865 15.05 -21.91 6.31
C PRO A 865 15.48 -23.36 6.04
N SER A 866 15.15 -23.91 4.86
CA SER A 866 15.56 -25.28 4.51
C SER A 866 17.02 -25.39 4.10
N ILE A 867 17.54 -24.38 3.39
CA ILE A 867 18.96 -24.29 3.08
C ILE A 867 19.77 -24.17 4.38
N LEU A 868 19.36 -23.26 5.28
CA LEU A 868 20.02 -23.08 6.57
C LEU A 868 19.99 -24.36 7.41
N ALA A 869 18.83 -25.01 7.52
CA ALA A 869 18.70 -26.29 8.22
C ALA A 869 19.68 -27.36 7.70
N PHE A 870 19.93 -27.42 6.39
CA PHE A 870 20.93 -28.34 5.81
C PHE A 870 22.34 -28.03 6.30
N TYR A 871 22.76 -26.76 6.24
CA TYR A 871 24.10 -26.37 6.67
C TYR A 871 24.29 -26.47 8.19
N THR A 872 23.26 -26.22 8.98
CA THR A 872 23.31 -26.40 10.44
C THR A 872 23.35 -27.89 10.80
N LYS A 873 22.46 -28.71 10.23
CA LYS A 873 22.32 -30.13 10.60
C LYS A 873 23.47 -30.99 10.08
N TYR A 874 23.92 -30.78 8.85
CA TYR A 874 24.88 -31.67 8.19
C TYR A 874 26.29 -31.10 8.12
N LYS A 875 26.45 -29.78 7.89
CA LYS A 875 27.78 -29.14 7.90
C LYS A 875 28.19 -28.60 9.28
N LYS A 876 27.29 -28.67 10.28
CA LYS A 876 27.52 -28.22 11.66
C LYS A 876 28.09 -26.80 11.74
N LEU A 877 27.67 -25.92 10.85
CA LEU A 877 28.13 -24.54 10.82
C LEU A 877 27.37 -23.69 11.85
N GLY A 878 28.11 -22.98 12.70
CA GLY A 878 27.55 -21.96 13.60
C GLY A 878 27.32 -20.61 12.90
N SER A 879 27.99 -20.38 11.76
CA SER A 879 27.77 -19.20 10.91
C SER A 879 27.90 -19.50 9.42
N ILE A 880 27.17 -18.74 8.58
CA ILE A 880 27.17 -18.85 7.12
C ILE A 880 27.28 -17.46 6.50
N ASN A 881 28.10 -17.34 5.45
CA ASN A 881 28.20 -16.11 4.67
C ASN A 881 26.97 -15.93 3.77
N GLU A 882 26.37 -14.73 3.72
CA GLU A 882 25.25 -14.38 2.83
C GLU A 882 25.47 -14.82 1.37
N GLU A 883 26.69 -14.68 0.86
CA GLU A 883 27.02 -15.00 -0.54
C GLU A 883 26.76 -16.47 -0.87
N ILE A 884 27.00 -17.36 0.09
CA ILE A 884 26.71 -18.80 -0.05
C ILE A 884 25.21 -19.02 -0.21
N ILE A 885 24.39 -18.34 0.59
CA ILE A 885 22.91 -18.43 0.51
C ILE A 885 22.41 -17.90 -0.84
N ARG A 886 23.01 -16.81 -1.33
CA ARG A 886 22.65 -16.24 -2.63
C ARG A 886 23.02 -17.20 -3.77
N ASN A 887 24.22 -17.75 -3.75
CA ASN A 887 24.67 -18.70 -4.75
C ASN A 887 23.81 -19.96 -4.72
N GLU A 888 23.46 -20.47 -3.53
CA GLU A 888 22.51 -21.58 -3.38
C GLU A 888 21.15 -21.30 -4.01
N ILE A 889 20.62 -20.09 -3.83
CA ILE A 889 19.35 -19.74 -4.48
C ILE A 889 19.50 -19.69 -6.00
N LEU A 890 20.62 -19.19 -6.53
CA LEU A 890 20.88 -19.17 -7.98
C LEU A 890 21.05 -20.59 -8.53
N ASP A 891 21.83 -21.42 -7.85
CA ASP A 891 22.06 -22.81 -8.18
C ASP A 891 20.75 -23.60 -8.11
N PHE A 892 19.92 -23.36 -7.10
CA PHE A 892 18.60 -23.96 -6.99
C PHE A 892 17.73 -23.64 -8.20
N GLU A 893 17.69 -22.38 -8.65
CA GLU A 893 16.93 -22.02 -9.86
C GLU A 893 17.48 -22.71 -11.12
N TYR A 894 18.80 -22.84 -11.23
CA TYR A 894 19.44 -23.55 -12.34
C TYR A 894 19.13 -25.04 -12.34
N TYR A 895 19.45 -25.76 -11.26
CA TYR A 895 19.25 -27.20 -11.14
C TYR A 895 17.78 -27.59 -11.20
N LYS A 896 16.88 -26.74 -10.71
CA LYS A 896 15.44 -26.96 -10.77
C LYS A 896 14.91 -27.17 -12.19
N ILE A 897 15.35 -26.39 -13.17
CA ILE A 897 14.92 -26.56 -14.57
C ILE A 897 15.40 -27.91 -15.10
N SER A 898 16.65 -28.27 -14.78
CA SER A 898 17.24 -29.56 -15.16
C SER A 898 16.50 -30.75 -14.54
N ILE A 899 16.12 -30.66 -13.25
CA ILE A 899 15.33 -31.71 -12.57
C ILE A 899 13.96 -31.85 -13.20
N LEU A 900 13.26 -30.73 -13.47
CA LEU A 900 11.94 -30.77 -14.09
C LEU A 900 11.97 -31.39 -15.49
N LYS A 901 13.02 -31.09 -16.27
CA LYS A 901 13.25 -31.73 -17.57
C LYS A 901 13.41 -33.24 -17.43
N ARG A 902 14.19 -33.69 -16.46
CA ARG A 902 14.40 -35.11 -16.18
C ARG A 902 13.12 -35.83 -15.79
N VAL A 903 12.31 -35.20 -14.94
CA VAL A 903 11.00 -35.76 -14.52
C VAL A 903 10.04 -35.88 -15.71
N LEU A 904 10.04 -34.91 -16.62
CA LEU A 904 9.22 -34.97 -17.85
C LEU A 904 9.69 -36.07 -18.82
N GLU A 905 10.99 -36.34 -18.91
CA GLU A 905 11.53 -37.46 -19.71
C GLU A 905 11.05 -38.81 -19.18
N ILE A 906 11.05 -38.98 -17.86
CA ILE A 906 10.52 -40.17 -17.19
C ILE A 906 9.01 -40.31 -17.40
N ASP A 907 8.25 -39.21 -17.27
CA ASP A 907 6.81 -39.18 -17.54
C ASP A 907 6.49 -39.63 -18.98
N LYS A 908 7.31 -39.19 -19.94
CA LYS A 908 7.24 -39.68 -21.33
C LYS A 908 7.50 -41.17 -21.46
N GLN A 909 8.54 -41.70 -20.81
CA GLN A 909 8.87 -43.13 -20.90
C GLN A 909 7.76 -44.00 -20.27
N ILE A 910 7.26 -43.61 -19.10
CA ILE A 910 6.13 -44.27 -18.43
C ILE A 910 4.90 -44.27 -19.34
N TYR A 911 4.57 -43.12 -19.93
CA TYR A 911 3.45 -42.99 -20.85
C TYR A 911 3.57 -43.94 -22.05
N ASN A 912 4.73 -43.95 -22.72
CA ASN A 912 5.00 -44.84 -23.85
C ASN A 912 4.88 -46.32 -23.47
N ASN A 913 5.38 -46.71 -22.29
CA ASN A 913 5.28 -48.08 -21.79
C ASN A 913 3.84 -48.48 -21.42
N LEU A 914 3.03 -47.56 -20.88
CA LEU A 914 1.61 -47.80 -20.60
C LEU A 914 0.80 -48.02 -21.88
N ILE A 915 1.06 -47.21 -22.91
CA ILE A 915 0.46 -47.40 -24.24
C ILE A 915 0.88 -48.75 -24.82
N GLY A 916 2.18 -49.06 -24.81
CA GLY A 916 2.70 -50.33 -25.33
C GLY A 916 2.12 -51.56 -24.64
N LYS A 917 1.68 -51.44 -23.38
CA LYS A 917 1.06 -52.51 -22.58
C LYS A 917 -0.48 -52.50 -22.60
N ASN A 918 -1.14 -51.62 -23.39
CA ASN A 918 -2.60 -51.46 -23.42
C ASN A 918 -3.25 -51.20 -22.05
N ILE A 919 -2.55 -50.50 -21.15
CA ILE A 919 -3.06 -50.18 -19.81
C ILE A 919 -3.75 -48.81 -19.85
N SER A 920 -4.96 -48.71 -19.28
CA SER A 920 -5.70 -47.44 -19.17
C SER A 920 -4.91 -46.39 -18.37
N ILE A 921 -4.75 -45.21 -18.97
CA ILE A 921 -3.98 -44.08 -18.44
C ILE A 921 -4.90 -43.23 -17.55
N HIS A 922 -4.50 -42.96 -16.31
CA HIS A 922 -5.16 -42.01 -15.39
C HIS A 922 -4.49 -40.63 -15.41
N GLU A 923 -5.22 -39.59 -14.97
CA GLU A 923 -4.74 -38.19 -14.94
C GLU A 923 -3.58 -37.93 -13.95
N LYS A 924 -3.28 -38.87 -13.05
CA LYS A 924 -2.23 -38.72 -12.04
C LYS A 924 -1.02 -39.61 -12.31
N PHE A 925 0.15 -38.99 -12.47
CA PHE A 925 1.46 -39.64 -12.56
C PHE A 925 1.66 -40.76 -11.52
N SER A 926 1.24 -40.55 -10.26
CA SER A 926 1.30 -41.57 -9.20
C SER A 926 0.51 -42.83 -9.51
N GLU A 927 -0.69 -42.70 -10.08
CA GLU A 927 -1.57 -43.83 -10.37
C GLU A 927 -1.07 -44.62 -11.59
N ASN A 928 -0.49 -43.91 -12.56
CA ASN A 928 0.19 -44.49 -13.73
C ASN A 928 1.46 -45.25 -13.34
N VAL A 929 2.25 -44.73 -12.40
CA VAL A 929 3.41 -45.43 -11.83
C VAL A 929 2.96 -46.65 -10.99
N ASN A 930 1.93 -46.48 -10.16
CA ASN A 930 1.38 -47.57 -9.33
C ASN A 930 0.81 -48.73 -10.15
N LYS A 931 0.23 -48.47 -11.32
CA LYS A 931 -0.29 -49.51 -12.23
C LYS A 931 0.79 -50.38 -12.85
N LEU A 932 2.01 -49.85 -13.03
CA LEU A 932 3.11 -50.60 -13.62
C LEU A 932 3.94 -51.34 -12.58
N TYR A 933 4.15 -50.79 -11.37
CA TYR A 933 5.16 -51.31 -10.44
C TYR A 933 4.71 -51.17 -8.97
N LEU A 934 4.02 -52.20 -8.44
CA LEU A 934 3.51 -52.29 -7.05
C LEU A 934 4.62 -52.28 -5.97
N GLU A 935 5.86 -52.65 -6.28
CA GLU A 935 6.93 -52.82 -5.28
C GLU A 935 7.75 -51.55 -4.99
N ASN A 936 7.65 -50.49 -5.81
CA ASN A 936 8.50 -49.28 -5.70
C ASN A 936 7.74 -47.97 -5.44
N GLN A 937 6.58 -48.07 -4.78
CA GLN A 937 5.72 -46.93 -4.44
C GLN A 937 6.45 -45.83 -3.64
N LYS A 938 7.45 -46.20 -2.82
CA LYS A 938 8.27 -45.25 -2.05
C LYS A 938 9.12 -44.33 -2.95
N LEU A 939 9.77 -44.89 -3.98
CA LEU A 939 10.62 -44.13 -4.90
C LEU A 939 9.78 -43.17 -5.77
N ALA A 940 8.64 -43.66 -6.27
CA ALA A 940 7.68 -42.87 -7.03
C ALA A 940 7.14 -41.69 -6.22
N ASN A 941 6.69 -41.94 -4.99
CA ASN A 941 6.18 -40.89 -4.09
C ASN A 941 7.25 -39.85 -3.77
N LYS A 942 8.52 -40.26 -3.60
CA LYS A 942 9.65 -39.35 -3.37
C LYS A 942 9.89 -38.41 -4.57
N ILE A 943 9.89 -38.94 -5.80
CA ILE A 943 10.04 -38.12 -7.02
C ILE A 943 8.87 -37.13 -7.16
N ILE A 944 7.64 -37.57 -6.86
CA ILE A 944 6.45 -36.72 -6.91
C ILE A 944 6.50 -35.61 -5.86
N GLU A 945 6.90 -35.94 -4.64
CA GLU A 945 7.03 -34.96 -3.57
C GLU A 945 8.06 -33.89 -3.94
N ILE A 946 9.22 -34.30 -4.44
CA ILE A 946 10.28 -33.37 -4.86
C ILE A 946 9.82 -32.53 -6.05
N ARG A 947 9.21 -33.13 -7.07
CA ARG A 947 8.62 -32.42 -8.21
C ARG A 947 7.60 -31.36 -7.73
N ASN A 948 6.65 -31.74 -6.88
CA ASN A 948 5.62 -30.83 -6.39
C ASN A 948 6.24 -29.68 -5.60
N LYS A 949 7.17 -29.97 -4.68
CA LYS A 949 7.86 -28.92 -3.91
C LYS A 949 8.62 -27.97 -4.84
N LEU A 950 9.34 -28.47 -5.84
CA LEU A 950 10.02 -27.64 -6.86
C LEU A 950 9.03 -26.75 -7.63
N LEU A 951 7.91 -27.30 -8.12
CA LEU A 951 6.89 -26.53 -8.85
C LEU A 951 6.25 -25.42 -7.98
N HIS A 952 6.15 -25.62 -6.66
CA HIS A 952 5.66 -24.60 -5.70
C HIS A 952 6.75 -23.66 -5.17
N ASN A 953 7.97 -23.75 -5.72
CA ASN A 953 9.16 -23.03 -5.24
C ASN A 953 9.46 -23.25 -3.75
N LYS A 954 9.22 -24.47 -3.28
CA LYS A 954 9.54 -24.97 -1.95
C LYS A 954 10.72 -25.92 -2.05
N VAL A 955 11.42 -26.08 -0.92
CA VAL A 955 12.56 -26.98 -0.80
C VAL A 955 12.08 -28.33 -0.25
N PRO A 956 12.41 -29.46 -0.88
CA PRO A 956 12.16 -30.78 -0.32
C PRO A 956 12.99 -31.06 0.92
N GLU A 957 12.43 -31.82 1.85
CA GLU A 957 13.18 -32.35 2.98
C GLU A 957 13.91 -33.58 2.48
N ILE A 958 15.24 -33.56 2.53
CA ILE A 958 16.06 -34.65 2.03
C ILE A 958 16.92 -35.15 3.18
N ASN A 959 16.84 -36.44 3.46
CA ASN A 959 17.82 -37.14 4.28
C ASN A 959 19.02 -37.41 3.39
N LEU A 960 20.14 -36.71 3.63
CA LEU A 960 21.31 -36.73 2.75
C LEU A 960 22.52 -37.32 3.48
N GLU A 961 23.12 -38.35 2.86
CA GLU A 961 24.33 -39.02 3.33
C GLU A 961 25.62 -38.35 2.79
N ASN A 962 25.52 -37.52 1.73
CA ASN A 962 26.67 -36.89 1.08
C ASN A 962 26.85 -35.41 1.49
N ILE A 963 27.79 -35.16 2.41
CA ILE A 963 27.95 -33.87 3.13
C ILE A 963 28.89 -32.88 2.40
N GLN A 964 29.60 -33.30 1.34
CA GLN A 964 30.67 -32.48 0.73
C GLN A 964 30.21 -31.38 -0.24
N LYS A 965 29.00 -31.45 -0.82
CA LYS A 965 28.52 -30.51 -1.87
C LYS A 965 27.58 -29.41 -1.36
N THR A 966 27.14 -28.49 -2.23
CA THR A 966 26.08 -27.50 -1.95
C THR A 966 24.73 -28.21 -1.80
N PHE A 967 23.78 -27.60 -1.07
CA PHE A 967 22.43 -28.10 -0.90
C PHE A 967 21.77 -28.36 -2.26
N SER A 968 21.83 -27.38 -3.17
CA SER A 968 21.17 -27.47 -4.48
C SER A 968 21.78 -28.56 -5.37
N GLU A 969 23.09 -28.72 -5.37
CA GLU A 969 23.76 -29.83 -6.07
C GLU A 969 23.42 -31.19 -5.47
N THR A 970 23.35 -31.28 -4.15
CA THR A 970 23.06 -32.54 -3.48
C THR A 970 21.62 -32.97 -3.76
N LEU A 971 20.68 -32.02 -3.76
CA LEU A 971 19.32 -32.25 -4.23
C LEU A 971 19.28 -32.71 -5.69
N PHE A 972 20.05 -32.08 -6.57
CA PHE A 972 20.13 -32.47 -7.98
C PHE A 972 20.62 -33.91 -8.14
N LEU A 973 21.72 -34.28 -7.49
CA LEU A 973 22.31 -35.62 -7.59
C LEU A 973 21.40 -36.71 -7.01
N GLU A 974 20.73 -36.43 -5.89
CA GLU A 974 19.79 -37.36 -5.29
C GLU A 974 18.57 -37.59 -6.19
N MET A 975 18.10 -36.52 -6.85
CA MET A 975 17.05 -36.63 -7.87
C MET A 975 17.52 -37.38 -9.09
N GLU A 976 18.71 -37.09 -9.61
CA GLU A 976 19.30 -37.79 -10.75
C GLU A 976 19.47 -39.28 -10.45
N LYS A 977 19.95 -39.64 -9.25
CA LYS A 977 20.04 -41.03 -8.79
C LYS A 977 18.67 -41.70 -8.73
N SER A 978 17.67 -41.05 -8.12
CA SER A 978 16.31 -41.58 -8.02
C SER A 978 15.65 -41.76 -9.39
N CYS A 979 15.86 -40.80 -10.29
CA CYS A 979 15.41 -40.84 -11.67
C CYS A 979 16.07 -41.98 -12.45
N ASN A 980 17.40 -42.14 -12.35
CA ASN A 980 18.12 -43.21 -13.03
C ASN A 980 17.77 -44.60 -12.49
N GLU A 981 17.50 -44.72 -11.19
CA GLU A 981 17.01 -45.96 -10.58
C GLU A 981 15.62 -46.30 -11.11
N LEU A 982 14.72 -45.30 -11.20
CA LEU A 982 13.41 -45.51 -11.80
C LEU A 982 13.50 -45.85 -13.30
N GLU A 983 14.39 -45.21 -14.06
CA GLU A 983 14.60 -45.53 -15.47
C GLU A 983 15.15 -46.94 -15.69
N ARG A 984 16.01 -47.45 -14.81
CA ARG A 984 16.47 -48.85 -14.90
C ARG A 984 15.35 -49.85 -14.66
N LEU A 985 14.29 -49.44 -13.96
CA LEU A 985 13.12 -50.25 -13.65
C LEU A 985 12.02 -50.14 -14.74
N ILE A 986 12.02 -49.03 -15.50
CA ILE A 986 11.11 -48.76 -16.63
C ILE A 986 11.55 -49.56 -17.85
#